data_AF-A0A1W1HGB1-F1
#
_entry.id   AF-A0A1W1HGB1-F1
#
_cell.length_a   1.000
_cell.length_b   1.000
_cell.length_c   1.000
_cell.angle_alpha   90.00
_cell.angle_beta   90.00
_cell.angle_gamma   90.00
#
_symmetry.space_group_name_H-M   'P 1'
#
loop_
_entity.id
_entity.type
_entity.pdbx_description
1 polymer ?
#
loop_
_entity_poly.entity_id
_entity_poly.type
_entity_poly.pdbx_seq_one_letter_code
_entity_poly.pdbx_strand_id
1 'polypeptide(L)'
;MNPEVEIPKNISGASDTLLLEYQYNNRRLKIALEKNIISRSGFVTLKSTLDKNLSNGLQTDLYDLLNAENESLLIRDFSPILNKELFKYNQILIKLAQQFSRNTTIQQLKLQKKDKHFIQKKLTSLQKAFAEMLKNLTNQYLEGSQQNIDEMLIQSGFVKEAELEFLHNSALHLEIKVQDRKFGEIAVKNNFTSQEVVNNALDEQTQIYRKTNRNHIIGDILVEKKHITPEVRDEILIIQNRVLEEDWEDTLRNAGQSSIEEREKNALFGAIVIKEKLLDEKKVIEALKIQAMEAAEYHKKSKSKNKADSGKHAGPAKETSANKAENSEENGNLGEKEDSAIKNSSAQGTQSDHEDTSGKGGETKSDGDTGRKPRWIGDILVENFGLSEKDRTRIIKKQMEYRIERINLKLGLNLSNAHIELFNEIEQYFLITYSPDRIEAWIKLLTPLPRSMSKENIISWLYHKKITYGRIPGVIEDIMANRVEPGQSLLIARGDEPVPAKTGYKIHFDTRKSLESLHTSTSLKNTTALQNPTAMQETVSLQNSSNLQGLANGQDLANRQESASIQNSDRAAGNLPPLVRKGNPLITVKRKKGKSGLNVNRCLIAPSLTAPVYIVKGKNVVKNSRDVFIATCDGIPHLSEKRVLSVIPRVNIQGDLTPKDFPLVFDCDFKVQGSLPEETDINCRSLETCNLAGKATCSETLTVANETAKAEVTASGNITLSSVERSIITGKKGVTIQLPKDSDPTEFNRIYDSVVSCDDIMKISDAKIVSSVLRARNRLILKKVLVGNNCKFIVGDSLETIALKTKIEAIESSIKKIDHKISLLQEQSRDLFAKIEKKDIAAIEEEIKRITKNQKTKADIDKITALRLEKRQKEKQYEANIDEYGNIFMQNSTRIKLQQNQKSKLENEKKEIEKQILHFYKSEHETPELDVRRTMLPSGTVIQFRYNRERLENDCEGFIFREELNPENRLYEIRRDRW
;
A
#
# COMPACT_ATOMS: atom_id res chain seq x y z
N MET A 1 0.53 -24.13 -22.08
CA MET A 1 0.71 -25.02 -20.90
C MET A 1 1.55 -26.22 -21.33
N ASN A 2 2.32 -26.85 -20.44
CA ASN A 2 2.95 -28.15 -20.70
C ASN A 2 2.24 -29.23 -19.88
N PRO A 3 2.02 -30.45 -20.42
CA PRO A 3 1.59 -31.58 -19.62
C PRO A 3 2.72 -32.04 -18.69
N GLU A 4 2.37 -32.36 -17.44
CA GLU A 4 3.25 -33.13 -16.55
C GLU A 4 3.33 -34.56 -17.12
N VAL A 5 4.56 -35.03 -17.39
CA VAL A 5 4.80 -36.34 -18.02
C VAL A 5 4.95 -37.39 -16.93
N GLU A 6 4.00 -38.33 -16.83
CA GLU A 6 4.17 -39.47 -15.93
C GLU A 6 5.37 -40.33 -16.38
N ILE A 7 6.27 -40.62 -15.44
CA ILE A 7 7.35 -41.59 -15.64
C ILE A 7 6.70 -42.98 -15.80
N PRO A 8 7.08 -43.81 -16.79
CA PRO A 8 6.46 -45.11 -17.02
C PRO A 8 6.64 -46.04 -15.82
N LYS A 9 5.53 -46.34 -15.14
CA LYS A 9 5.45 -46.95 -13.79
C LYS A 9 5.93 -48.43 -13.68
N ASN A 10 6.50 -49.00 -14.74
CA ASN A 10 6.93 -50.41 -14.80
C ASN A 10 8.45 -50.64 -14.68
N ILE A 11 9.28 -49.60 -14.53
CA ILE A 11 10.74 -49.75 -14.43
C ILE A 11 11.17 -50.01 -12.96
N SER A 12 10.67 -51.09 -12.35
CA SER A 12 10.90 -51.42 -10.93
C SER A 12 12.27 -52.08 -10.64
N GLY A 13 13.34 -51.64 -11.33
CA GLY A 13 14.66 -52.27 -11.26
C GLY A 13 15.79 -51.58 -12.01
N ALA A 14 15.59 -50.37 -12.54
CA ALA A 14 16.70 -49.52 -12.96
C ALA A 14 17.41 -48.94 -11.72
N SER A 15 18.74 -48.82 -11.75
CA SER A 15 19.48 -48.09 -10.72
C SER A 15 19.09 -46.61 -10.72
N ASP A 16 18.97 -45.99 -9.54
CA ASP A 16 18.64 -44.57 -9.37
C ASP A 16 19.58 -43.66 -10.19
N THR A 17 20.85 -44.08 -10.37
CA THR A 17 21.84 -43.43 -11.24
C THR A 17 21.37 -43.28 -12.69
N LEU A 18 20.76 -44.34 -13.27
CA LEU A 18 20.26 -44.33 -14.64
C LEU A 18 19.14 -43.29 -14.80
N LEU A 19 18.26 -43.20 -13.78
CA LEU A 19 17.14 -42.26 -13.77
C LEU A 19 17.63 -40.81 -13.63
N LEU A 20 18.61 -40.54 -12.75
CA LEU A 20 19.20 -39.21 -12.56
C LEU A 20 19.88 -38.69 -13.83
N GLU A 21 20.67 -39.51 -14.53
CA GLU A 21 21.30 -39.08 -15.79
C GLU A 21 20.29 -39.02 -16.95
N TYR A 22 19.27 -39.89 -17.01
CA TYR A 22 18.15 -39.70 -17.94
C TYR A 22 17.46 -38.33 -17.71
N GLN A 23 17.19 -37.96 -16.46
CA GLN A 23 16.58 -36.65 -16.16
C GLN A 23 17.49 -35.49 -16.58
N TYR A 24 18.80 -35.62 -16.38
CA TYR A 24 19.81 -34.66 -16.83
C TYR A 24 19.84 -34.52 -18.36
N ASN A 25 19.84 -35.63 -19.09
CA ASN A 25 19.82 -35.64 -20.57
C ASN A 25 18.50 -35.13 -21.14
N ASN A 26 17.35 -35.46 -20.53
CA ASN A 26 16.04 -34.87 -20.84
C ASN A 26 16.02 -33.34 -20.59
N ARG A 27 16.67 -32.84 -19.52
CA ARG A 27 16.83 -31.40 -19.27
C ARG A 27 17.76 -30.72 -20.27
N ARG A 28 18.89 -31.33 -20.66
CA ARG A 28 19.74 -30.87 -21.78
C ARG A 28 18.94 -30.78 -23.08
N LEU A 29 18.12 -31.78 -23.39
CA LEU A 29 17.26 -31.82 -24.58
C LEU A 29 16.17 -30.72 -24.57
N LYS A 30 15.58 -30.43 -23.40
CA LYS A 30 14.63 -29.30 -23.25
C LYS A 30 15.30 -27.96 -23.50
N ILE A 31 16.50 -27.74 -22.96
CA ILE A 31 17.29 -26.52 -23.22
C ILE A 31 17.61 -26.41 -24.71
N ALA A 32 17.93 -27.51 -25.40
CA ALA A 32 18.14 -27.51 -26.85
C ALA A 32 16.88 -27.08 -27.64
N LEU A 33 15.70 -27.61 -27.28
CA LEU A 33 14.42 -27.19 -27.90
C LEU A 33 14.11 -25.71 -27.64
N GLU A 34 14.20 -25.26 -26.39
CA GLU A 34 13.88 -23.87 -26.00
C GLU A 34 14.81 -22.82 -26.62
N LYS A 35 15.99 -23.22 -27.09
CA LYS A 35 16.94 -22.37 -27.80
C LYS A 35 16.92 -22.62 -29.33
N ASN A 36 15.91 -23.36 -29.82
CA ASN A 36 15.70 -23.75 -31.22
C ASN A 36 16.90 -24.46 -31.88
N ILE A 37 17.69 -25.18 -31.09
CA ILE A 37 18.80 -26.03 -31.58
C ILE A 37 18.24 -27.30 -32.24
N ILE A 38 17.06 -27.75 -31.79
CA ILE A 38 16.29 -28.87 -32.37
C ILE A 38 14.82 -28.46 -32.55
N SER A 39 14.13 -29.07 -33.52
CA SER A 39 12.69 -28.86 -33.73
C SER A 39 11.83 -29.59 -32.69
N ARG A 40 10.53 -29.25 -32.59
CA ARG A 40 9.58 -29.98 -31.73
C ARG A 40 9.49 -31.47 -32.09
N SER A 41 9.54 -31.81 -33.38
CA SER A 41 9.57 -33.19 -33.84
C SER A 41 10.89 -33.91 -33.49
N GLY A 42 12.05 -33.27 -33.70
CA GLY A 42 13.35 -33.81 -33.30
C GLY A 42 13.47 -34.00 -31.79
N PHE A 43 12.94 -33.07 -30.99
CA PHE A 43 12.80 -33.25 -29.54
C PHE A 43 11.94 -34.47 -29.19
N VAL A 44 10.79 -34.67 -29.86
CA VAL A 44 9.94 -35.85 -29.62
C VAL A 44 10.64 -37.15 -30.01
N THR A 45 11.37 -37.19 -31.13
CA THR A 45 12.17 -38.35 -31.54
C THR A 45 13.28 -38.65 -30.55
N LEU A 46 14.20 -37.71 -30.30
CA LEU A 46 15.32 -37.88 -29.35
C LEU A 46 14.83 -38.19 -27.93
N LYS A 47 13.72 -37.60 -27.48
CA LYS A 47 13.12 -37.94 -26.19
C LYS A 47 12.54 -39.36 -26.21
N SER A 48 11.84 -39.76 -27.27
CA SER A 48 11.35 -41.14 -27.41
C SER A 48 12.50 -42.14 -27.41
N THR A 49 13.64 -41.81 -28.03
CA THR A 49 14.88 -42.61 -27.99
C THR A 49 15.47 -42.68 -26.57
N LEU A 50 15.54 -41.56 -25.83
CA LEU A 50 15.95 -41.56 -24.42
C LEU A 50 14.98 -42.37 -23.51
N ASP A 51 13.68 -42.16 -23.67
CA ASP A 51 12.62 -42.86 -22.92
C ASP A 51 12.71 -44.38 -23.19
N LYS A 52 12.96 -44.77 -24.44
CA LYS A 52 13.16 -46.16 -24.86
C LYS A 52 14.46 -46.74 -24.29
N ASN A 53 15.58 -46.03 -24.34
CA ASN A 53 16.85 -46.52 -23.78
C ASN A 53 16.75 -46.73 -22.26
N LEU A 54 16.12 -45.80 -21.53
CA LEU A 54 15.80 -45.97 -20.11
C LEU A 54 14.93 -47.21 -19.86
N SER A 55 13.90 -47.45 -20.68
CA SER A 55 13.04 -48.65 -20.57
C SER A 55 13.78 -49.97 -20.83
N ASN A 56 14.89 -49.94 -21.58
CA ASN A 56 15.79 -51.07 -21.80
C ASN A 56 16.88 -51.20 -20.72
N GLY A 57 16.92 -50.33 -19.71
CA GLY A 57 17.99 -50.25 -18.71
C GLY A 57 19.33 -49.76 -19.26
N LEU A 58 19.35 -49.10 -20.43
CA LEU A 58 20.56 -48.62 -21.09
C LEU A 58 20.75 -47.11 -20.92
N GLN A 59 21.99 -46.73 -20.62
CA GLN A 59 22.47 -45.35 -20.62
C GLN A 59 23.05 -45.01 -22.00
N THR A 60 22.88 -43.76 -22.45
CA THR A 60 23.56 -43.22 -23.64
C THR A 60 23.72 -41.72 -23.42
N ASP A 61 24.92 -41.17 -23.60
CA ASP A 61 25.07 -39.72 -23.49
C ASP A 61 24.30 -39.03 -24.61
N LEU A 62 23.76 -37.84 -24.32
CA LEU A 62 23.04 -37.06 -25.30
C LEU A 62 23.89 -36.67 -26.51
N TYR A 63 25.22 -36.51 -26.37
CA TYR A 63 26.09 -36.26 -27.52
C TYR A 63 26.14 -37.45 -28.47
N ASP A 64 26.18 -38.68 -27.98
CA ASP A 64 26.18 -39.88 -28.84
C ASP A 64 24.85 -40.04 -29.58
N LEU A 65 23.73 -39.72 -28.94
CA LEU A 65 22.41 -39.68 -29.59
C LEU A 65 22.31 -38.55 -30.64
N LEU A 66 22.84 -37.36 -30.35
CA LEU A 66 22.87 -36.25 -31.30
C LEU A 66 23.82 -36.54 -32.48
N ASN A 67 24.94 -37.21 -32.24
CA ASN A 67 25.89 -37.72 -33.25
C ASN A 67 25.25 -38.80 -34.14
N ALA A 68 24.32 -39.59 -33.62
CA ALA A 68 23.63 -40.64 -34.36
C ALA A 68 22.48 -40.13 -35.24
N GLU A 69 21.80 -39.05 -34.86
CA GLU A 69 20.63 -38.52 -35.60
C GLU A 69 20.96 -37.39 -36.60
N ASN A 70 22.16 -36.77 -36.60
CA ASN A 70 22.47 -35.63 -37.50
C ASN A 70 23.90 -35.61 -38.08
N GLU A 71 24.03 -35.00 -39.26
CA GLU A 71 25.28 -34.92 -40.03
C GLU A 71 26.42 -34.17 -39.32
N SER A 72 27.64 -34.68 -39.47
CA SER A 72 28.83 -34.39 -38.65
C SER A 72 29.41 -32.97 -38.72
N LEU A 73 28.74 -32.02 -39.41
CA LEU A 73 29.22 -30.64 -39.55
C LEU A 73 28.66 -29.68 -38.49
N LEU A 74 27.41 -29.86 -38.04
CA LEU A 74 26.74 -28.88 -37.16
C LEU A 74 27.06 -29.07 -35.66
N ILE A 75 27.37 -30.29 -35.23
CA ILE A 75 27.48 -30.65 -33.81
C ILE A 75 28.67 -29.96 -33.12
N ARG A 76 29.73 -29.66 -33.89
CA ARG A 76 30.94 -28.98 -33.42
C ARG A 76 30.64 -27.59 -32.83
N ASP A 77 29.67 -26.88 -33.40
CA ASP A 77 29.26 -25.54 -32.94
C ASP A 77 28.10 -25.60 -31.94
N PHE A 78 27.27 -26.64 -31.98
CA PHE A 78 26.19 -26.82 -31.00
C PHE A 78 26.68 -27.15 -29.58
N SER A 79 27.72 -27.97 -29.45
CA SER A 79 28.25 -28.37 -28.14
C SER A 79 28.61 -27.18 -27.23
N PRO A 80 29.40 -26.16 -27.65
CA PRO A 80 29.71 -25.00 -26.81
C PRO A 80 28.49 -24.12 -26.49
N ILE A 81 27.47 -24.06 -27.37
CA ILE A 81 26.23 -23.32 -27.09
C ILE A 81 25.43 -24.04 -25.99
N LEU A 82 25.19 -25.34 -26.13
CA LEU A 82 24.46 -26.13 -25.14
C LEU A 82 25.19 -26.17 -23.79
N ASN A 83 26.52 -26.33 -23.81
CA ASN A 83 27.36 -26.31 -22.61
C ASN A 83 27.23 -24.99 -21.83
N LYS A 84 27.23 -23.87 -22.55
CA LYS A 84 27.12 -22.52 -21.98
C LYS A 84 25.76 -22.26 -21.33
N GLU A 85 24.67 -22.70 -21.96
CA GLU A 85 23.33 -22.53 -21.37
C GLU A 85 23.10 -23.51 -20.20
N LEU A 86 23.55 -24.77 -20.29
CA LEU A 86 23.49 -25.71 -19.17
C LEU A 86 24.35 -25.25 -17.98
N PHE A 87 25.52 -24.67 -18.20
CA PHE A 87 26.35 -24.12 -17.13
C PHE A 87 25.63 -22.98 -16.37
N LYS A 88 24.95 -22.07 -17.08
CA LYS A 88 24.09 -21.06 -16.42
C LYS A 88 22.98 -21.71 -15.61
N TYR A 89 22.31 -22.72 -16.16
CA TYR A 89 21.24 -23.45 -15.48
C TYR A 89 21.75 -24.10 -14.18
N ASN A 90 22.88 -24.81 -14.24
CA ASN A 90 23.50 -25.46 -13.09
C ASN A 90 23.96 -24.43 -12.03
N GLN A 91 24.47 -23.26 -12.44
CA GLN A 91 24.77 -22.17 -11.51
C GLN A 91 23.52 -21.61 -10.80
N ILE A 92 22.36 -21.58 -11.45
CA ILE A 92 21.08 -21.19 -10.82
C ILE A 92 20.65 -22.28 -9.84
N LEU A 93 20.71 -23.55 -10.27
CA LEU A 93 20.32 -24.70 -9.46
C LEU A 93 21.11 -24.80 -8.14
N ILE A 94 22.45 -24.65 -8.17
CA ILE A 94 23.27 -24.70 -6.95
C ILE A 94 22.94 -23.55 -5.99
N LYS A 95 22.63 -22.34 -6.49
CA LYS A 95 22.25 -21.21 -5.65
C LYS A 95 20.90 -21.45 -4.96
N LEU A 96 19.94 -22.06 -5.68
CA LEU A 96 18.65 -22.48 -5.12
C LEU A 96 18.84 -23.61 -4.08
N ALA A 97 19.67 -24.61 -4.38
CA ALA A 97 20.02 -25.68 -3.44
C ALA A 97 20.65 -25.12 -2.15
N GLN A 98 21.65 -24.25 -2.27
CA GLN A 98 22.32 -23.61 -1.15
C GLN A 98 21.33 -22.83 -0.26
N GLN A 99 20.38 -22.09 -0.87
CA GLN A 99 19.35 -21.38 -0.13
C GLN A 99 18.35 -22.33 0.55
N PHE A 100 17.95 -23.41 -0.13
CA PHE A 100 17.04 -24.42 0.40
C PHE A 100 17.67 -25.16 1.60
N SER A 101 18.84 -25.79 1.41
CA SER A 101 19.53 -26.56 2.46
C SER A 101 19.87 -25.69 3.69
N ARG A 102 20.18 -24.39 3.49
CA ARG A 102 20.35 -23.41 4.58
C ARG A 102 19.07 -23.24 5.39
N ASN A 103 17.92 -23.07 4.73
CA ASN A 103 16.64 -22.89 5.39
C ASN A 103 16.19 -24.16 6.14
N THR A 104 16.29 -25.32 5.49
CA THR A 104 15.91 -26.62 6.09
C THR A 104 16.79 -26.94 7.31
N THR A 105 18.10 -26.68 7.24
CA THR A 105 19.03 -26.82 8.37
C THR A 105 18.63 -25.92 9.56
N ILE A 106 18.24 -24.66 9.30
CA ILE A 106 17.76 -23.74 10.36
C ILE A 106 16.51 -24.28 11.04
N GLN A 107 15.54 -24.80 10.26
CA GLN A 107 14.28 -25.31 10.80
C GLN A 107 14.49 -26.57 11.65
N GLN A 108 15.23 -27.56 11.14
CA GLN A 108 15.49 -28.81 11.86
C GLN A 108 16.22 -28.58 13.19
N LEU A 109 17.27 -27.74 13.20
CA LEU A 109 18.04 -27.47 14.42
C LEU A 109 17.26 -26.63 15.44
N LYS A 110 16.37 -25.74 14.99
CA LYS A 110 15.40 -25.05 15.87
C LYS A 110 14.42 -26.03 16.53
N LEU A 111 13.86 -26.97 15.79
CA LEU A 111 12.95 -27.99 16.32
C LEU A 111 13.65 -28.89 17.35
N GLN A 112 14.91 -29.26 17.10
CA GLN A 112 15.76 -29.98 18.06
C GLN A 112 16.25 -29.12 19.25
N LYS A 113 15.82 -27.86 19.36
CA LYS A 113 16.24 -26.88 20.38
C LYS A 113 17.77 -26.76 20.53
N LYS A 114 18.51 -26.92 19.43
CA LYS A 114 19.98 -26.76 19.42
C LYS A 114 20.34 -25.27 19.50
N ASP A 115 21.46 -24.98 20.18
CA ASP A 115 21.91 -23.61 20.38
C ASP A 115 22.28 -22.88 19.08
N LYS A 116 22.09 -21.56 19.06
CA LYS A 116 22.34 -20.63 17.96
C LYS A 116 23.79 -20.71 17.45
N HIS A 117 24.78 -20.94 18.32
CA HIS A 117 26.17 -21.14 17.89
C HIS A 117 26.37 -22.45 17.11
N PHE A 118 25.72 -23.54 17.54
CA PHE A 118 25.74 -24.81 16.81
C PHE A 118 25.06 -24.68 15.43
N ILE A 119 23.93 -23.96 15.36
CA ILE A 119 23.27 -23.63 14.09
C ILE A 119 24.24 -22.87 13.18
N GLN A 120 24.82 -21.76 13.65
CA GLN A 120 25.70 -20.93 12.82
C GLN A 120 26.95 -21.70 12.35
N LYS A 121 27.57 -22.50 13.22
CA LYS A 121 28.71 -23.37 12.83
C LYS A 121 28.32 -24.36 11.73
N LYS A 122 27.14 -24.98 11.81
CA LYS A 122 26.65 -25.89 10.76
C LYS A 122 26.36 -25.14 9.45
N LEU A 123 25.73 -23.95 9.51
CA LEU A 123 25.48 -23.11 8.34
C LEU A 123 26.75 -22.63 7.63
N THR A 124 27.79 -22.23 8.38
CA THR A 124 29.08 -21.86 7.79
C THR A 124 29.74 -23.05 7.11
N SER A 125 29.67 -24.26 7.69
CA SER A 125 30.19 -25.48 7.05
C SER A 125 29.45 -25.81 5.74
N LEU A 126 28.12 -25.70 5.73
CA LEU A 126 27.28 -25.87 4.53
C LEU A 126 27.63 -24.82 3.46
N GLN A 127 27.74 -23.53 3.85
CA GLN A 127 28.07 -22.44 2.93
C GLN A 127 29.46 -22.62 2.30
N LYS A 128 30.46 -23.09 3.07
CA LYS A 128 31.79 -23.41 2.52
C LYS A 128 31.70 -24.51 1.45
N ALA A 129 31.03 -25.61 1.75
CA ALA A 129 30.97 -26.75 0.84
C ALA A 129 30.20 -26.43 -0.47
N PHE A 130 29.16 -25.59 -0.42
CA PHE A 130 28.50 -25.07 -1.63
C PHE A 130 29.38 -24.12 -2.44
N ALA A 131 30.24 -23.31 -1.81
CA ALA A 131 31.21 -22.47 -2.53
C ALA A 131 32.30 -23.32 -3.21
N GLU A 132 32.70 -24.42 -2.56
CA GLU A 132 33.64 -25.41 -3.10
C GLU A 132 33.04 -26.17 -4.29
N MET A 133 31.76 -26.58 -4.20
CA MET A 133 31.01 -27.15 -5.33
C MET A 133 30.87 -26.18 -6.52
N LEU A 134 30.56 -24.89 -6.27
CA LEU A 134 30.51 -23.87 -7.34
C LEU A 134 31.87 -23.65 -8.01
N LYS A 135 32.97 -23.70 -7.24
CA LYS A 135 34.33 -23.65 -7.79
C LYS A 135 34.60 -24.84 -8.70
N ASN A 136 34.26 -26.05 -8.26
CA ASN A 136 34.49 -27.28 -9.02
C ASN A 136 33.69 -27.30 -10.33
N LEU A 137 32.39 -26.94 -10.31
CA LEU A 137 31.59 -26.79 -11.53
C LEU A 137 32.18 -25.74 -12.50
N THR A 138 32.74 -24.64 -11.96
CA THR A 138 33.34 -23.58 -12.77
C THR A 138 34.64 -24.05 -13.44
N ASN A 139 35.47 -24.81 -12.73
CA ASN A 139 36.67 -25.42 -13.31
C ASN A 139 36.30 -26.42 -14.42
N GLN A 140 35.35 -27.32 -14.16
CA GLN A 140 34.90 -28.32 -15.15
C GLN A 140 34.42 -27.67 -16.46
N TYR A 141 33.60 -26.62 -16.36
CA TYR A 141 33.15 -25.87 -17.54
C TYR A 141 34.30 -25.22 -18.33
N LEU A 142 35.36 -24.74 -17.66
CA LEU A 142 36.56 -24.20 -18.31
C LEU A 142 37.43 -25.31 -18.94
N GLU A 143 37.41 -26.51 -18.35
CA GLU A 143 38.03 -27.74 -18.87
C GLU A 143 37.18 -28.40 -19.99
N GLY A 144 35.99 -27.87 -20.29
CA GLY A 144 35.05 -28.42 -21.27
C GLY A 144 34.30 -29.67 -20.82
N SER A 145 34.48 -30.10 -19.57
CA SER A 145 33.76 -31.24 -18.97
C SER A 145 32.45 -30.80 -18.31
N GLN A 146 31.49 -31.72 -18.23
CA GLN A 146 30.24 -31.50 -17.51
C GLN A 146 29.94 -32.70 -16.61
N GLN A 147 29.76 -32.43 -15.30
CA GLN A 147 29.21 -33.42 -14.38
C GLN A 147 27.70 -33.24 -14.22
N ASN A 148 27.03 -34.33 -13.85
CA ASN A 148 25.63 -34.31 -13.45
C ASN A 148 25.52 -33.59 -12.08
N ILE A 149 25.12 -32.31 -12.11
CA ILE A 149 25.05 -31.50 -10.89
C ILE A 149 24.03 -32.02 -9.88
N ASP A 150 23.03 -32.76 -10.34
CA ASP A 150 21.96 -33.31 -9.51
C ASP A 150 22.51 -34.45 -8.64
N GLU A 151 23.27 -35.34 -9.27
CA GLU A 151 24.00 -36.40 -8.58
C GLU A 151 25.01 -35.81 -7.59
N MET A 152 25.75 -34.76 -7.96
CA MET A 152 26.66 -34.08 -7.03
C MET A 152 25.94 -33.53 -5.79
N LEU A 153 24.72 -32.98 -5.94
CA LEU A 153 23.89 -32.43 -4.84
C LEU A 153 23.28 -33.51 -3.94
N ILE A 154 22.98 -34.68 -4.51
CA ILE A 154 22.44 -35.85 -3.80
C ILE A 154 23.55 -36.62 -3.08
N GLN A 155 24.66 -36.94 -3.76
CA GLN A 155 25.83 -37.62 -3.18
C GLN A 155 26.44 -36.81 -2.02
N SER A 156 26.47 -35.48 -2.12
CA SER A 156 26.94 -34.62 -1.03
C SER A 156 25.94 -34.48 0.14
N GLY A 157 24.74 -35.07 0.03
CA GLY A 157 23.70 -35.05 1.05
C GLY A 157 23.08 -33.67 1.31
N PHE A 158 23.15 -32.73 0.36
CA PHE A 158 22.59 -31.39 0.54
C PHE A 158 21.10 -31.31 0.16
N VAL A 159 20.68 -32.12 -0.81
CA VAL A 159 19.35 -32.14 -1.40
C VAL A 159 18.94 -33.60 -1.57
N LYS A 160 17.75 -33.98 -1.11
CA LYS A 160 17.16 -35.29 -1.42
C LYS A 160 16.57 -35.28 -2.83
N GLU A 161 16.45 -36.44 -3.47
CA GLU A 161 15.86 -36.53 -4.82
C GLU A 161 14.49 -35.84 -4.94
N ALA A 162 13.57 -36.06 -3.99
CA ALA A 162 12.27 -35.39 -3.96
C ALA A 162 12.34 -33.86 -3.73
N GLU A 163 13.46 -33.33 -3.25
CA GLU A 163 13.71 -31.88 -3.09
C GLU A 163 14.34 -31.28 -4.35
N LEU A 164 14.98 -32.09 -5.20
CA LEU A 164 15.62 -31.66 -6.45
C LEU A 164 14.60 -31.15 -7.49
N GLU A 165 13.46 -31.83 -7.64
CA GLU A 165 12.40 -31.43 -8.58
C GLU A 165 11.88 -30.00 -8.30
N PHE A 166 11.75 -29.66 -7.01
CA PHE A 166 11.39 -28.30 -6.57
C PHE A 166 12.42 -27.26 -6.99
N LEU A 167 13.72 -27.59 -7.00
CA LEU A 167 14.77 -26.70 -7.48
C LEU A 167 14.72 -26.50 -9.00
N HIS A 168 14.46 -27.56 -9.78
CA HIS A 168 14.32 -27.47 -11.23
C HIS A 168 13.13 -26.61 -11.66
N ASN A 169 11.96 -26.83 -11.04
CA ASN A 169 10.76 -26.02 -11.27
C ASN A 169 11.00 -24.54 -10.89
N SER A 170 11.78 -24.30 -9.83
CA SER A 170 12.16 -22.95 -9.38
C SER A 170 13.18 -22.26 -10.30
N ALA A 171 14.05 -23.02 -10.96
CA ALA A 171 14.93 -22.48 -12.01
C ALA A 171 14.13 -22.10 -13.27
N LEU A 172 13.21 -22.97 -13.71
CA LEU A 172 12.33 -22.71 -14.85
C LEU A 172 11.43 -21.47 -14.63
N HIS A 173 10.93 -21.27 -13.41
CA HIS A 173 10.17 -20.08 -13.03
C HIS A 173 10.93 -18.78 -13.32
N LEU A 174 12.24 -18.76 -13.03
CA LEU A 174 13.08 -17.58 -13.22
C LEU A 174 13.32 -17.27 -14.70
N GLU A 175 13.44 -18.27 -15.56
CA GLU A 175 13.58 -18.05 -17.01
C GLU A 175 12.29 -17.52 -17.65
N ILE A 176 11.13 -18.08 -17.28
CA ILE A 176 9.82 -17.57 -17.74
C ILE A 176 9.62 -16.11 -17.32
N LYS A 177 9.97 -15.75 -16.08
CA LYS A 177 9.92 -14.36 -15.58
C LYS A 177 10.86 -13.40 -16.34
N VAL A 178 11.89 -13.89 -17.04
CA VAL A 178 12.75 -13.09 -17.94
C VAL A 178 12.11 -12.92 -19.32
N GLN A 179 11.52 -13.96 -19.91
CA GLN A 179 10.79 -13.84 -21.19
C GLN A 179 9.61 -12.87 -21.08
N ASP A 180 8.85 -12.98 -19.98
CA ASP A 180 7.67 -12.16 -19.75
C ASP A 180 7.98 -10.68 -19.51
N ARG A 181 9.18 -10.33 -19.06
CA ARG A 181 9.63 -8.93 -19.05
C ARG A 181 9.62 -8.33 -20.45
N LYS A 182 10.14 -9.05 -21.45
CA LYS A 182 10.11 -8.64 -22.87
C LYS A 182 8.69 -8.57 -23.44
N PHE A 183 7.79 -9.44 -22.98
CA PHE A 183 6.37 -9.39 -23.38
C PHE A 183 5.76 -8.05 -22.96
N GLY A 184 6.02 -7.66 -21.70
CA GLY A 184 5.63 -6.35 -21.19
C GLY A 184 6.23 -5.17 -21.95
N GLU A 185 7.52 -5.24 -22.32
CA GLU A 185 8.18 -4.20 -23.12
C GLU A 185 7.48 -3.95 -24.48
N ILE A 186 7.03 -5.02 -25.17
CA ILE A 186 6.29 -4.90 -26.43
C ILE A 186 4.87 -4.39 -26.20
N ALA A 187 4.19 -4.83 -25.13
CA ALA A 187 2.88 -4.33 -24.74
C ALA A 187 2.91 -2.81 -24.43
N VAL A 188 3.98 -2.35 -23.78
CA VAL A 188 4.22 -0.93 -23.49
C VAL A 188 4.57 -0.14 -24.75
N LYS A 189 5.47 -0.65 -25.60
CA LYS A 189 5.90 0.04 -26.84
C LYS A 189 4.74 0.35 -27.80
N ASN A 190 3.75 -0.54 -27.86
CA ASN A 190 2.56 -0.35 -28.70
C ASN A 190 1.40 0.38 -27.97
N ASN A 191 1.64 0.92 -26.77
CA ASN A 191 0.66 1.60 -25.91
C ASN A 191 -0.54 0.74 -25.49
N PHE A 192 -0.39 -0.59 -25.48
CA PHE A 192 -1.43 -1.51 -25.02
C PHE A 192 -1.54 -1.56 -23.49
N THR A 193 -0.44 -1.36 -22.76
CA THR A 193 -0.43 -1.33 -21.29
C THR A 193 0.72 -0.48 -20.73
N SER A 194 0.86 -0.38 -19.39
CA SER A 194 1.96 0.35 -18.74
C SER A 194 2.99 -0.58 -18.08
N GLN A 195 4.24 -0.10 -17.95
CA GLN A 195 5.33 -0.87 -17.35
C GLN A 195 5.08 -1.18 -15.86
N GLU A 196 4.39 -0.30 -15.14
CA GLU A 196 3.96 -0.53 -13.76
C GLU A 196 3.00 -1.72 -13.65
N VAL A 197 2.03 -1.79 -14.55
CA VAL A 197 1.05 -2.88 -14.64
C VAL A 197 1.71 -4.22 -15.00
N VAL A 198 2.69 -4.20 -15.92
CA VAL A 198 3.56 -5.35 -16.23
C VAL A 198 4.32 -5.83 -14.99
N ASN A 199 4.93 -4.91 -14.23
CA ASN A 199 5.70 -5.26 -13.03
C ASN A 199 4.81 -5.89 -11.94
N ASN A 200 3.60 -5.37 -11.74
CA ASN A 200 2.64 -5.94 -10.80
C ASN A 200 2.21 -7.37 -11.18
N ALA A 201 2.06 -7.66 -12.49
CA ALA A 201 1.76 -9.01 -12.98
C ALA A 201 2.95 -9.97 -12.79
N LEU A 202 4.19 -9.51 -12.99
CA LEU A 202 5.43 -10.27 -12.77
C LEU A 202 5.62 -10.71 -11.30
N ASP A 203 5.13 -9.94 -10.33
CA ASP A 203 5.23 -10.30 -8.91
C ASP A 203 4.08 -11.17 -8.42
N GLU A 204 2.87 -11.00 -8.97
CA GLU A 204 1.75 -11.92 -8.76
C GLU A 204 2.03 -13.31 -9.34
N GLN A 205 2.63 -13.39 -10.53
CA GLN A 205 3.19 -14.61 -11.12
C GLN A 205 4.07 -15.38 -10.11
N THR A 206 4.92 -14.66 -9.36
CA THR A 206 5.78 -15.26 -8.33
C THR A 206 5.00 -15.69 -7.07
N GLN A 207 3.91 -15.00 -6.71
CA GLN A 207 3.03 -15.44 -5.62
C GLN A 207 2.21 -16.69 -5.98
N ILE A 208 1.69 -16.76 -7.21
CA ILE A 208 0.95 -17.93 -7.71
C ILE A 208 1.88 -19.15 -7.78
N TYR A 209 3.09 -18.99 -8.32
CA TYR A 209 4.10 -20.05 -8.33
C TYR A 209 4.39 -20.58 -6.92
N ARG A 210 4.65 -19.71 -5.94
CA ARG A 210 4.89 -20.13 -4.53
C ARG A 210 3.74 -20.89 -3.88
N LYS A 211 2.49 -20.70 -4.35
CA LYS A 211 1.29 -21.39 -3.81
C LYS A 211 0.98 -22.72 -4.52
N THR A 212 1.39 -22.87 -5.78
CA THR A 212 0.92 -23.94 -6.68
C THR A 212 2.05 -24.79 -7.27
N ASN A 213 3.30 -24.37 -7.10
CA ASN A 213 4.49 -24.85 -7.81
C ASN A 213 4.39 -24.79 -9.36
N ARG A 214 3.40 -24.10 -9.91
CA ARG A 214 3.09 -24.06 -11.36
C ARG A 214 3.34 -22.69 -11.98
N ASN A 215 4.02 -22.71 -13.13
CA ASN A 215 4.37 -21.51 -13.88
C ASN A 215 3.20 -21.01 -14.73
N HIS A 216 2.89 -19.73 -14.56
CA HIS A 216 1.87 -18.98 -15.30
C HIS A 216 2.59 -17.87 -16.09
N ILE A 217 2.07 -17.44 -17.25
CA ILE A 217 2.65 -16.32 -18.01
C ILE A 217 1.94 -15.00 -17.66
N ILE A 218 2.68 -13.87 -17.66
CA ILE A 218 2.05 -12.58 -17.31
C ILE A 218 0.99 -12.13 -18.32
N GLY A 219 1.05 -12.63 -19.57
CA GLY A 219 0.04 -12.33 -20.58
C GLY A 219 -1.37 -12.70 -20.11
N ASP A 220 -1.51 -13.85 -19.45
CA ASP A 220 -2.78 -14.31 -18.89
C ASP A 220 -3.22 -13.47 -17.69
N ILE A 221 -2.28 -13.16 -16.79
CA ILE A 221 -2.51 -12.31 -15.60
C ILE A 221 -2.97 -10.89 -16.02
N LEU A 222 -2.39 -10.33 -17.08
CA LEU A 222 -2.76 -9.03 -17.64
C LEU A 222 -4.15 -9.06 -18.31
N VAL A 223 -4.56 -10.20 -18.88
CA VAL A 223 -5.90 -10.41 -19.43
C VAL A 223 -6.94 -10.61 -18.33
N GLU A 224 -6.63 -11.41 -17.30
CA GLU A 224 -7.49 -11.64 -16.13
C GLU A 224 -7.81 -10.31 -15.41
N LYS A 225 -6.78 -9.46 -15.24
CA LYS A 225 -6.91 -8.11 -14.70
C LYS A 225 -7.42 -7.06 -15.69
N LYS A 226 -7.73 -7.46 -16.93
CA LYS A 226 -8.34 -6.61 -17.99
C LYS A 226 -7.48 -5.39 -18.33
N HIS A 227 -6.15 -5.54 -18.21
CA HIS A 227 -5.15 -4.53 -18.54
C HIS A 227 -4.72 -4.60 -20.01
N ILE A 228 -4.85 -5.77 -20.63
CA ILE A 228 -4.90 -5.98 -22.09
C ILE A 228 -6.09 -6.90 -22.39
N THR A 229 -6.50 -7.00 -23.64
CA THR A 229 -7.51 -7.98 -24.07
C THR A 229 -6.83 -9.28 -24.56
N PRO A 230 -7.53 -10.42 -24.62
CA PRO A 230 -6.96 -11.67 -25.12
C PRO A 230 -6.35 -11.54 -26.51
N GLU A 231 -7.01 -10.79 -27.40
CA GLU A 231 -6.55 -10.51 -28.77
C GLU A 231 -5.17 -9.86 -28.77
N VAL A 232 -4.99 -8.86 -27.91
CA VAL A 232 -3.75 -8.09 -27.79
C VAL A 232 -2.65 -8.93 -27.13
N ARG A 233 -3.00 -9.78 -26.16
CA ARG A 233 -2.05 -10.77 -25.61
C ARG A 233 -1.53 -11.67 -26.72
N ASP A 234 -2.43 -12.23 -27.52
CA ASP A 234 -2.09 -13.24 -28.51
C ASP A 234 -1.35 -12.65 -29.73
N GLU A 235 -1.71 -11.44 -30.17
CA GLU A 235 -0.97 -10.71 -31.19
C GLU A 235 0.48 -10.39 -30.74
N ILE A 236 0.71 -10.08 -29.46
CA ILE A 236 2.07 -9.91 -28.92
C ILE A 236 2.81 -11.25 -28.80
N LEU A 237 2.15 -12.34 -28.39
CA LEU A 237 2.79 -13.66 -28.32
C LEU A 237 3.19 -14.16 -29.72
N ILE A 238 2.40 -13.88 -30.76
CA ILE A 238 2.77 -14.12 -32.17
C ILE A 238 4.01 -13.30 -32.54
N ILE A 239 4.04 -11.99 -32.24
CA ILE A 239 5.20 -11.12 -32.52
C ILE A 239 6.48 -11.58 -31.79
N GLN A 240 6.36 -12.25 -30.64
CA GLN A 240 7.48 -12.84 -29.91
C GLN A 240 7.90 -14.24 -30.40
N ASN A 241 7.20 -14.82 -31.39
CA ASN A 241 7.31 -16.24 -31.77
C ASN A 241 7.11 -17.19 -30.57
N ARG A 242 6.23 -16.83 -29.63
CA ARG A 242 5.86 -17.63 -28.45
C ARG A 242 4.57 -18.43 -28.63
N VAL A 243 3.82 -18.18 -29.71
CA VAL A 243 2.77 -19.07 -30.22
C VAL A 243 3.41 -19.95 -31.30
N LEU A 244 3.33 -21.28 -31.16
CA LEU A 244 3.84 -22.22 -32.17
C LEU A 244 2.92 -22.23 -33.39
N GLU A 245 3.42 -22.61 -34.58
CA GLU A 245 2.58 -22.67 -35.80
C GLU A 245 1.36 -23.60 -35.63
N GLU A 246 1.49 -24.60 -34.76
CA GLU A 246 0.45 -25.56 -34.37
C GLU A 246 -0.70 -24.89 -33.59
N ASP A 247 -0.43 -23.84 -32.81
CA ASP A 247 -1.40 -23.14 -31.94
C ASP A 247 -2.09 -21.94 -32.65
N TRP A 248 -1.79 -21.70 -33.94
CA TRP A 248 -2.31 -20.55 -34.70
C TRP A 248 -3.82 -20.60 -34.94
N GLU A 249 -4.42 -21.80 -35.03
CA GLU A 249 -5.86 -21.91 -35.30
C GLU A 249 -6.71 -21.45 -34.11
N ASP A 250 -6.41 -21.94 -32.90
CA ASP A 250 -7.09 -21.50 -31.67
C ASP A 250 -6.88 -20.00 -31.42
N THR A 251 -5.74 -19.46 -31.81
CA THR A 251 -5.49 -18.02 -31.78
C THR A 251 -6.42 -17.26 -32.74
N LEU A 252 -6.63 -17.74 -33.97
CA LEU A 252 -7.60 -17.13 -34.90
C LEU A 252 -9.05 -17.25 -34.40
N ARG A 253 -9.43 -18.38 -33.80
CA ARG A 253 -10.75 -18.61 -33.18
C ARG A 253 -11.00 -17.62 -32.05
N ASN A 254 -10.16 -17.62 -31.02
CA ASN A 254 -10.35 -16.85 -29.79
C ASN A 254 -10.29 -15.33 -29.99
N ALA A 255 -9.44 -14.83 -30.90
CA ALA A 255 -9.17 -13.40 -31.02
C ALA A 255 -10.25 -12.62 -31.80
N GLY A 256 -11.50 -12.61 -31.33
CA GLY A 256 -12.61 -11.83 -31.88
C GLY A 256 -13.90 -11.94 -31.05
N GLN A 257 -14.46 -10.81 -30.63
CA GLN A 257 -15.48 -10.76 -29.57
C GLN A 257 -16.89 -10.37 -30.06
N SER A 258 -17.03 -9.79 -31.26
CA SER A 258 -18.34 -9.51 -31.84
C SER A 258 -18.77 -10.58 -32.84
N SER A 259 -20.08 -10.87 -32.86
CA SER A 259 -20.70 -11.76 -33.85
C SER A 259 -20.73 -11.17 -35.28
N ILE A 260 -20.17 -9.97 -35.48
CA ILE A 260 -19.91 -9.36 -36.79
C ILE A 260 -18.51 -9.77 -37.25
N GLU A 261 -17.48 -9.52 -36.44
CA GLU A 261 -16.09 -9.92 -36.73
C GLU A 261 -15.94 -11.43 -36.89
N GLU A 262 -16.66 -12.23 -36.08
CA GLU A 262 -16.71 -13.69 -36.23
C GLU A 262 -17.24 -14.10 -37.61
N ARG A 263 -18.33 -13.47 -38.06
CA ARG A 263 -18.89 -13.71 -39.41
C ARG A 263 -17.94 -13.23 -40.51
N GLU A 264 -17.24 -12.11 -40.32
CA GLU A 264 -16.23 -11.62 -41.28
C GLU A 264 -15.04 -12.58 -41.39
N LYS A 265 -14.51 -13.09 -40.27
CA LYS A 265 -13.45 -14.13 -40.26
C LYS A 265 -13.89 -15.39 -41.00
N ASN A 266 -15.12 -15.83 -40.75
CA ASN A 266 -15.62 -17.10 -41.25
C ASN A 266 -16.00 -17.00 -42.74
N ALA A 267 -16.56 -15.87 -43.16
CA ALA A 267 -16.74 -15.53 -44.57
C ALA A 267 -15.39 -15.38 -45.29
N LEU A 268 -14.36 -14.82 -44.65
CA LEU A 268 -13.01 -14.72 -45.21
C LEU A 268 -12.35 -16.10 -45.38
N PHE A 269 -12.49 -17.01 -44.40
CA PHE A 269 -12.02 -18.39 -44.53
C PHE A 269 -12.72 -19.10 -45.71
N GLY A 270 -14.05 -19.00 -45.79
CA GLY A 270 -14.83 -19.53 -46.92
C GLY A 270 -14.41 -18.92 -48.26
N ALA A 271 -14.15 -17.61 -48.31
CA ALA A 271 -13.67 -16.94 -49.51
C ALA A 271 -12.26 -17.40 -49.94
N ILE A 272 -11.36 -17.69 -48.99
CA ILE A 272 -10.04 -18.28 -49.29
C ILE A 272 -10.22 -19.71 -49.84
N VAL A 273 -11.09 -20.53 -49.25
CA VAL A 273 -11.42 -21.90 -49.73
C VAL A 273 -11.94 -21.90 -51.18
N ILE A 274 -12.87 -20.98 -51.51
CA ILE A 274 -13.40 -20.82 -52.87
C ILE A 274 -12.30 -20.33 -53.82
N LYS A 275 -11.52 -19.31 -53.41
CA LYS A 275 -10.45 -18.70 -54.22
C LYS A 275 -9.33 -19.71 -54.57
N GLU A 276 -8.98 -20.58 -53.63
CA GLU A 276 -7.99 -21.65 -53.81
C GLU A 276 -8.55 -22.87 -54.56
N LYS A 277 -9.83 -22.84 -54.97
CA LYS A 277 -10.58 -23.92 -55.67
C LYS A 277 -10.62 -25.25 -54.91
N LEU A 278 -10.67 -25.20 -53.57
CA LEU A 278 -10.62 -26.39 -52.73
C LEU A 278 -12.01 -27.01 -52.49
N LEU A 279 -13.08 -26.22 -52.54
CA LEU A 279 -14.48 -26.68 -52.45
C LEU A 279 -15.43 -25.80 -53.30
N ASP A 280 -16.59 -26.36 -53.64
CA ASP A 280 -17.64 -25.67 -54.39
C ASP A 280 -18.30 -24.54 -53.58
N GLU A 281 -18.61 -23.42 -54.24
CA GLU A 281 -19.28 -22.27 -53.63
C GLU A 281 -20.59 -22.65 -52.91
N LYS A 282 -21.40 -23.55 -53.50
CA LYS A 282 -22.65 -24.02 -52.87
C LYS A 282 -22.41 -24.67 -51.50
N LYS A 283 -21.37 -25.51 -51.38
CA LYS A 283 -20.98 -26.18 -50.13
C LYS A 283 -20.52 -25.17 -49.08
N VAL A 284 -19.75 -24.15 -49.49
CA VAL A 284 -19.28 -23.10 -48.58
C VAL A 284 -20.42 -22.18 -48.12
N ILE A 285 -21.37 -21.85 -49.00
CA ILE A 285 -22.59 -21.11 -48.63
C ILE A 285 -23.47 -21.95 -47.68
N GLU A 286 -23.56 -23.27 -47.89
CA GLU A 286 -24.30 -24.18 -47.01
C GLU A 286 -23.65 -24.32 -45.64
N ALA A 287 -22.31 -24.46 -45.57
CA ALA A 287 -21.54 -24.41 -44.33
C ALA A 287 -21.77 -23.11 -43.53
N LEU A 288 -21.78 -21.96 -44.21
CA LEU A 288 -22.07 -20.67 -43.57
C LEU A 288 -23.54 -20.54 -43.10
N LYS A 289 -24.50 -21.16 -43.80
CA LYS A 289 -25.90 -21.26 -43.33
C LYS A 289 -26.02 -22.13 -42.08
N ILE A 290 -25.37 -23.30 -42.06
CA ILE A 290 -25.33 -24.21 -40.90
C ILE A 290 -24.78 -23.45 -39.68
N GLN A 291 -23.65 -22.77 -39.83
CA GLN A 291 -23.06 -21.96 -38.76
C GLN A 291 -24.00 -20.83 -38.29
N ALA A 292 -24.66 -20.14 -39.21
CA ALA A 292 -25.61 -19.08 -38.86
C ALA A 292 -26.84 -19.62 -38.10
N MET A 293 -27.29 -20.84 -38.40
CA MET A 293 -28.36 -21.54 -37.68
C MET A 293 -27.90 -21.96 -36.27
N GLU A 294 -26.73 -22.60 -36.14
CA GLU A 294 -26.15 -22.99 -34.85
C GLU A 294 -26.01 -21.76 -33.90
N ALA A 295 -25.49 -20.64 -34.42
CA ALA A 295 -25.35 -19.40 -33.67
C ALA A 295 -26.71 -18.76 -33.30
N ALA A 296 -27.70 -18.83 -34.18
CA ALA A 296 -29.06 -18.35 -33.89
C ALA A 296 -29.76 -19.18 -32.81
N GLU A 297 -29.59 -20.51 -32.83
CA GLU A 297 -30.08 -21.39 -31.77
C GLU A 297 -29.40 -21.11 -30.42
N TYR A 298 -28.08 -20.95 -30.41
CA TYR A 298 -27.33 -20.62 -29.18
C TYR A 298 -27.81 -19.30 -28.57
N HIS A 299 -28.05 -18.27 -29.39
CA HIS A 299 -28.66 -17.01 -28.95
C HIS A 299 -30.13 -17.14 -28.53
N LYS A 300 -30.90 -18.08 -29.09
CA LYS A 300 -32.28 -18.36 -28.66
C LYS A 300 -32.30 -19.06 -27.29
N LYS A 301 -31.47 -20.10 -27.11
CA LYS A 301 -31.35 -20.91 -25.89
C LYS A 301 -30.84 -20.08 -24.70
N SER A 302 -29.83 -19.24 -24.90
CA SER A 302 -29.35 -18.31 -23.87
C SER A 302 -30.40 -17.25 -23.48
N LYS A 303 -31.14 -16.69 -24.45
CA LYS A 303 -32.27 -15.78 -24.16
C LYS A 303 -33.42 -16.46 -23.41
N SER A 304 -33.73 -17.72 -23.71
CA SER A 304 -34.77 -18.46 -22.96
C SER A 304 -34.33 -18.83 -21.55
N LYS A 305 -33.07 -19.23 -21.33
CA LYS A 305 -32.53 -19.53 -19.99
C LYS A 305 -32.60 -18.29 -19.09
N ASN A 306 -32.16 -17.13 -19.60
CA ASN A 306 -32.27 -15.84 -18.92
C ASN A 306 -33.71 -15.37 -18.63
N LYS A 307 -34.74 -16.00 -19.22
CA LYS A 307 -36.16 -15.69 -18.98
C LYS A 307 -36.89 -16.78 -18.17
N ALA A 308 -36.34 -17.99 -18.09
CA ALA A 308 -36.90 -19.09 -17.30
C ALA A 308 -36.66 -18.89 -15.79
N ASP A 309 -35.47 -18.38 -15.43
CA ASP A 309 -35.07 -18.11 -14.04
C ASP A 309 -35.85 -16.93 -13.41
N SER A 310 -36.57 -16.12 -14.20
CA SER A 310 -37.19 -14.87 -13.75
C SER A 310 -38.69 -14.96 -13.43
N GLY A 311 -39.25 -16.14 -13.13
CA GLY A 311 -40.72 -16.30 -13.07
C GLY A 311 -41.28 -17.48 -12.27
N LYS A 312 -40.66 -17.91 -11.16
CA LYS A 312 -41.10 -19.11 -10.42
C LYS A 312 -41.22 -19.05 -8.89
N HIS A 313 -41.03 -17.91 -8.23
CA HIS A 313 -41.24 -17.78 -6.77
C HIS A 313 -41.76 -16.39 -6.33
N ALA A 314 -43.07 -16.22 -6.20
CA ALA A 314 -43.72 -15.16 -5.41
C ALA A 314 -45.17 -15.57 -5.06
N GLY A 315 -45.67 -15.15 -3.88
CA GLY A 315 -47.03 -15.45 -3.39
C GLY A 315 -47.31 -14.78 -2.03
N PRO A 316 -48.58 -14.56 -1.63
CA PRO A 316 -48.91 -13.67 -0.51
C PRO A 316 -49.04 -14.36 0.87
N ALA A 317 -48.78 -13.54 1.91
CA ALA A 317 -49.27 -13.65 3.30
C ALA A 317 -48.93 -14.89 4.16
N LYS A 318 -47.98 -14.71 5.11
CA LYS A 318 -48.15 -14.81 6.59
C LYS A 318 -46.83 -14.35 7.26
N GLU A 319 -46.77 -13.67 8.40
CA GLU A 319 -47.52 -13.76 9.67
C GLU A 319 -47.31 -15.07 10.46
N THR A 320 -46.05 -15.30 10.84
CA THR A 320 -45.63 -15.34 12.26
C THR A 320 -44.34 -14.51 12.36
N SER A 321 -44.07 -13.63 13.33
CA SER A 321 -44.54 -13.40 14.72
C SER A 321 -43.64 -13.98 15.82
N ALA A 322 -42.47 -13.35 15.98
CA ALA A 322 -41.86 -12.92 17.23
C ALA A 322 -41.80 -13.93 18.38
N ASN A 323 -40.61 -14.50 18.61
CA ASN A 323 -39.79 -14.44 19.83
C ASN A 323 -38.67 -15.51 19.68
N LYS A 324 -37.38 -15.16 19.81
CA LYS A 324 -36.67 -14.85 21.06
C LYS A 324 -36.75 -16.00 22.05
N ALA A 325 -35.62 -16.68 22.19
CA ALA A 325 -35.04 -16.94 23.50
C ALA A 325 -33.51 -17.10 23.37
N GLU A 326 -32.68 -16.05 23.40
CA GLU A 326 -32.91 -14.60 23.56
C GLU A 326 -31.78 -13.91 22.76
N ASN A 327 -31.93 -13.06 21.72
CA ASN A 327 -33.00 -12.30 21.02
C ASN A 327 -32.44 -11.99 19.58
N SER A 328 -33.03 -11.35 18.55
CA SER A 328 -34.40 -11.00 18.03
C SER A 328 -34.19 -10.04 16.83
N GLU A 329 -34.97 -9.89 15.74
CA GLU A 329 -36.06 -10.61 15.03
C GLU A 329 -36.27 -9.83 13.67
N GLU A 330 -36.88 -10.31 12.57
CA GLU A 330 -37.42 -11.63 12.20
C GLU A 330 -37.20 -11.97 10.69
N ASN A 331 -38.13 -11.67 9.76
CA ASN A 331 -38.03 -11.98 8.31
C ASN A 331 -38.89 -11.05 7.40
N GLY A 332 -38.57 -10.99 6.10
CA GLY A 332 -39.41 -10.37 5.05
C GLY A 332 -38.92 -10.65 3.62
N ASN A 333 -39.82 -10.99 2.68
CA ASN A 333 -39.50 -11.49 1.33
C ASN A 333 -40.24 -10.73 0.20
N LEU A 334 -39.94 -11.07 -1.06
CA LEU A 334 -40.40 -10.48 -2.33
C LEU A 334 -41.93 -10.43 -2.57
N GLY A 335 -42.35 -9.33 -3.21
CA GLY A 335 -43.56 -9.16 -4.04
C GLY A 335 -43.45 -7.82 -4.78
N GLU A 336 -43.42 -7.78 -6.12
CA GLU A 336 -44.60 -7.61 -6.99
C GLU A 336 -45.57 -6.51 -6.50
N LYS A 337 -45.91 -5.48 -7.29
CA LYS A 337 -46.19 -5.53 -8.75
C LYS A 337 -46.00 -4.18 -9.47
N GLU A 338 -46.25 -4.19 -10.78
CA GLU A 338 -46.41 -3.01 -11.63
C GLU A 338 -47.62 -2.17 -11.20
N ASP A 339 -47.58 -0.84 -11.34
CA ASP A 339 -48.49 -0.17 -12.30
C ASP A 339 -48.12 1.30 -12.65
N SER A 340 -48.94 1.86 -13.54
CA SER A 340 -48.80 3.08 -14.35
C SER A 340 -48.58 4.46 -13.68
N ALA A 341 -47.85 5.31 -14.42
CA ALA A 341 -48.17 6.71 -14.78
C ALA A 341 -48.11 7.92 -13.80
N ILE A 342 -47.18 8.84 -14.13
CA ILE A 342 -47.41 10.30 -14.41
C ILE A 342 -47.79 11.27 -13.24
N LYS A 343 -47.06 12.41 -13.16
CA LYS A 343 -47.29 13.64 -12.33
C LYS A 343 -47.11 13.47 -10.79
N ASN A 344 -46.96 14.49 -9.93
CA ASN A 344 -46.37 15.85 -10.04
C ASN A 344 -46.06 16.42 -8.62
N SER A 345 -44.97 17.21 -8.49
CA SER A 345 -44.74 18.37 -7.57
C SER A 345 -45.03 18.34 -6.04
N SER A 346 -44.22 19.12 -5.29
CA SER A 346 -44.42 19.68 -3.92
C SER A 346 -44.19 18.74 -2.71
N ALA A 347 -43.95 19.23 -1.47
CA ALA A 347 -43.17 20.39 -0.97
C ALA A 347 -42.99 20.33 0.58
N GLN A 348 -41.89 20.92 1.09
CA GLN A 348 -41.62 21.28 2.52
C GLN A 348 -41.54 20.15 3.58
N GLY A 349 -40.67 20.31 4.58
CA GLY A 349 -40.55 19.39 5.74
C GLY A 349 -39.17 19.40 6.44
N THR A 350 -39.15 19.86 7.69
CA THR A 350 -38.07 19.86 8.71
C THR A 350 -37.72 18.44 9.25
N GLN A 351 -36.64 18.14 10.01
CA GLN A 351 -35.34 18.78 10.34
C GLN A 351 -34.59 17.90 11.39
N SER A 352 -33.32 17.48 11.15
CA SER A 352 -32.24 17.25 12.18
C SER A 352 -31.01 16.46 11.65
N ASP A 353 -29.88 17.17 11.51
CA ASP A 353 -28.50 16.83 11.96
C ASP A 353 -27.62 15.66 11.41
N HIS A 354 -26.30 15.89 11.51
CA HIS A 354 -25.08 15.07 11.27
C HIS A 354 -24.71 14.51 9.87
N GLU A 355 -23.87 15.30 9.18
CA GLU A 355 -22.48 15.01 8.72
C GLU A 355 -22.09 13.81 7.81
N ASP A 356 -21.41 14.19 6.72
CA ASP A 356 -20.23 13.61 6.04
C ASP A 356 -20.11 12.14 5.54
N THR A 357 -20.10 12.07 4.20
CA THR A 357 -19.15 11.30 3.34
C THR A 357 -19.27 9.77 3.07
N SER A 358 -19.60 9.45 1.81
CA SER A 358 -19.03 8.37 0.95
C SER A 358 -19.49 6.88 1.09
N GLY A 359 -19.65 6.16 -0.05
CA GLY A 359 -19.82 4.67 -0.09
C GLY A 359 -20.85 4.06 -1.09
N LYS A 360 -20.73 2.75 -1.44
CA LYS A 360 -21.74 1.82 -2.08
C LYS A 360 -21.23 0.35 -2.28
N GLY A 361 -22.10 -0.69 -2.48
CA GLY A 361 -21.76 -2.15 -2.69
C GLY A 361 -22.69 -2.99 -3.66
N GLY A 362 -22.64 -4.36 -3.71
CA GLY A 362 -23.52 -5.30 -4.54
C GLY A 362 -23.14 -6.84 -4.68
N GLU A 363 -23.96 -7.72 -5.36
CA GLU A 363 -23.88 -9.24 -5.46
C GLU A 363 -24.47 -9.98 -6.77
N THR A 364 -24.51 -11.36 -6.90
CA THR A 364 -24.88 -12.19 -8.15
C THR A 364 -25.42 -13.67 -7.96
N LYS A 365 -25.90 -14.45 -9.02
CA LYS A 365 -26.37 -15.91 -9.00
C LYS A 365 -26.65 -16.66 -10.38
N SER A 366 -26.86 -18.02 -10.37
CA SER A 366 -27.58 -19.00 -11.31
C SER A 366 -26.91 -19.81 -12.50
N ASP A 367 -27.42 -21.04 -12.87
CA ASP A 367 -27.10 -21.88 -14.10
C ASP A 367 -28.05 -23.14 -14.45
N GLY A 368 -27.73 -24.12 -15.36
CA GLY A 368 -28.56 -25.26 -15.91
C GLY A 368 -28.17 -25.80 -17.34
N ASP A 369 -28.89 -26.75 -17.99
CA ASP A 369 -28.57 -27.37 -19.35
C ASP A 369 -27.71 -26.49 -20.29
N THR A 370 -26.49 -26.95 -20.59
CA THR A 370 -25.40 -26.12 -21.10
C THR A 370 -25.23 -26.25 -22.61
N GLY A 371 -26.13 -25.59 -23.35
CA GLY A 371 -26.16 -25.60 -24.81
C GLY A 371 -24.78 -25.35 -25.47
N ARG A 372 -24.41 -26.24 -26.40
CA ARG A 372 -23.13 -26.20 -27.13
C ARG A 372 -22.96 -24.89 -27.90
N LYS A 373 -21.73 -24.35 -27.90
CA LYS A 373 -21.31 -23.23 -28.76
C LYS A 373 -21.38 -23.64 -30.25
N PRO A 374 -21.60 -22.70 -31.19
CA PRO A 374 -21.52 -22.98 -32.63
C PRO A 374 -20.12 -23.46 -33.04
N ARG A 375 -20.04 -24.31 -34.06
CA ARG A 375 -18.79 -24.81 -34.64
C ARG A 375 -18.10 -23.73 -35.50
N TRP A 376 -16.78 -23.82 -35.62
CA TRP A 376 -16.03 -22.93 -36.51
C TRP A 376 -16.19 -23.39 -37.97
N ILE A 377 -16.02 -22.46 -38.92
CA ILE A 377 -16.28 -22.76 -40.34
C ILE A 377 -15.29 -23.75 -40.92
N GLY A 378 -14.04 -23.78 -40.42
CA GLY A 378 -13.05 -24.80 -40.79
C GLY A 378 -13.47 -26.21 -40.38
N ASP A 379 -14.01 -26.37 -39.15
CA ASP A 379 -14.55 -27.67 -38.68
C ASP A 379 -15.66 -28.14 -39.61
N ILE A 380 -16.65 -27.27 -39.87
CA ILE A 380 -17.79 -27.59 -40.74
C ILE A 380 -17.31 -27.97 -42.15
N LEU A 381 -16.30 -27.28 -42.71
CA LEU A 381 -15.77 -27.57 -44.05
C LEU A 381 -14.95 -28.86 -44.13
N VAL A 382 -14.28 -29.27 -43.05
CA VAL A 382 -13.65 -30.59 -42.95
C VAL A 382 -14.70 -31.68 -42.72
N GLU A 383 -15.48 -31.58 -41.63
CA GLU A 383 -16.44 -32.58 -41.17
C GLU A 383 -17.60 -32.84 -42.15
N ASN A 384 -18.21 -31.77 -42.69
CA ASN A 384 -19.42 -31.89 -43.52
C ASN A 384 -19.15 -31.79 -45.03
N PHE A 385 -17.99 -31.28 -45.46
CA PHE A 385 -17.75 -30.97 -46.88
C PHE A 385 -16.43 -31.49 -47.46
N GLY A 386 -15.56 -32.13 -46.67
CA GLY A 386 -14.41 -32.91 -47.17
C GLY A 386 -13.14 -32.12 -47.48
N LEU A 387 -12.94 -30.95 -46.87
CA LEU A 387 -11.65 -30.25 -46.90
C LEU A 387 -10.57 -31.10 -46.20
N SER A 388 -9.38 -31.24 -46.78
CA SER A 388 -8.29 -32.01 -46.14
C SER A 388 -7.62 -31.23 -45.01
N GLU A 389 -7.16 -31.92 -43.97
CA GLU A 389 -6.43 -31.28 -42.85
C GLU A 389 -5.14 -30.56 -43.32
N LYS A 390 -4.42 -31.12 -44.29
CA LYS A 390 -3.22 -30.45 -44.86
C LYS A 390 -3.58 -29.16 -45.60
N ASP A 391 -4.75 -29.12 -46.25
CA ASP A 391 -5.28 -27.91 -46.87
C ASP A 391 -5.81 -26.92 -45.82
N ARG A 392 -6.49 -27.40 -44.77
CA ARG A 392 -6.93 -26.62 -43.60
C ARG A 392 -5.74 -25.89 -42.97
N THR A 393 -4.64 -26.58 -42.63
CA THR A 393 -3.42 -25.94 -42.10
C THR A 393 -2.84 -24.93 -43.10
N ARG A 394 -2.84 -25.21 -44.41
CA ARG A 394 -2.39 -24.24 -45.44
C ARG A 394 -3.28 -23.00 -45.51
N ILE A 395 -4.61 -23.14 -45.36
CA ILE A 395 -5.55 -22.02 -45.31
C ILE A 395 -5.37 -21.22 -44.03
N ILE A 396 -5.17 -21.87 -42.88
CA ILE A 396 -4.90 -21.21 -41.60
C ILE A 396 -3.59 -20.44 -41.66
N LYS A 397 -2.52 -21.03 -42.22
CA LYS A 397 -1.26 -20.36 -42.49
C LYS A 397 -1.47 -19.14 -43.40
N LYS A 398 -2.15 -19.28 -44.55
CA LYS A 398 -2.48 -18.15 -45.43
C LYS A 398 -3.39 -17.09 -44.78
N GLN A 399 -4.31 -17.48 -43.91
CA GLN A 399 -5.20 -16.55 -43.20
C GLN A 399 -4.46 -15.84 -42.06
N MET A 400 -3.51 -16.50 -41.40
CA MET A 400 -2.63 -15.89 -40.41
C MET A 400 -1.59 -15.00 -41.09
N GLU A 401 -1.00 -15.40 -42.22
CA GLU A 401 -0.14 -14.57 -43.07
C GLU A 401 -0.90 -13.33 -43.56
N TYR A 402 -2.16 -13.46 -44.01
CA TYR A 402 -3.02 -12.33 -44.38
C TYR A 402 -3.50 -11.51 -43.17
N ARG A 403 -3.63 -12.11 -41.97
CA ARG A 403 -3.90 -11.37 -40.73
C ARG A 403 -2.67 -10.58 -40.30
N ILE A 404 -1.47 -11.17 -40.38
CA ILE A 404 -0.19 -10.52 -40.16
C ILE A 404 0.01 -9.41 -41.19
N GLU A 405 -0.27 -9.65 -42.48
CA GLU A 405 -0.25 -8.63 -43.53
C GLU A 405 -1.27 -7.51 -43.25
N ARG A 406 -2.51 -7.82 -42.82
CA ARG A 406 -3.50 -6.79 -42.46
C ARG A 406 -3.18 -6.03 -41.17
N ILE A 407 -2.59 -6.68 -40.18
CA ILE A 407 -2.04 -6.04 -38.97
C ILE A 407 -0.90 -5.12 -39.39
N ASN A 408 0.03 -5.62 -40.19
CA ASN A 408 1.16 -4.89 -40.74
C ASN A 408 0.70 -3.68 -41.59
N LEU A 409 -0.30 -3.84 -42.46
CA LEU A 409 -0.95 -2.77 -43.23
C LEU A 409 -1.62 -1.71 -42.33
N LYS A 410 -2.37 -2.16 -41.31
CA LYS A 410 -2.99 -1.30 -40.29
C LYS A 410 -1.95 -0.58 -39.42
N LEU A 411 -0.75 -1.12 -39.33
CA LEU A 411 0.45 -0.55 -38.71
C LEU A 411 1.40 0.14 -39.73
N GLY A 412 1.04 0.19 -41.03
CA GLY A 412 1.71 0.97 -42.08
C GLY A 412 2.60 0.24 -43.10
N LEU A 413 2.28 -0.98 -43.57
CA LEU A 413 3.18 -1.81 -44.39
C LEU A 413 2.55 -2.44 -45.68
N ASN A 414 2.87 -1.91 -46.88
CA ASN A 414 2.80 -2.47 -48.28
C ASN A 414 1.47 -2.44 -49.13
N LEU A 415 1.51 -2.03 -50.43
CA LEU A 415 0.34 -1.89 -51.35
C LEU A 415 0.67 -2.03 -52.88
N SER A 416 -0.32 -1.96 -53.81
CA SER A 416 -0.21 -2.36 -55.25
C SER A 416 -0.94 -1.44 -56.29
N ASN A 417 -0.57 -1.54 -57.58
CA ASN A 417 -0.72 -0.47 -58.60
C ASN A 417 -2.02 -0.41 -59.44
N ALA A 418 -2.45 -1.47 -60.14
CA ALA A 418 -3.41 -1.34 -61.26
C ALA A 418 -4.80 -0.75 -60.89
N HIS A 419 -5.23 -0.89 -59.63
CA HIS A 419 -6.46 -0.26 -59.15
C HIS A 419 -6.39 1.28 -59.12
N ILE A 420 -5.20 1.86 -59.10
CA ILE A 420 -4.99 3.32 -59.07
C ILE A 420 -5.42 3.94 -60.41
N GLU A 421 -5.17 3.25 -61.54
CA GLU A 421 -5.42 3.77 -62.89
C GLU A 421 -6.91 3.96 -63.19
N LEU A 422 -7.77 2.99 -62.87
CA LEU A 422 -9.22 3.10 -63.06
C LEU A 422 -9.85 4.23 -62.23
N PHE A 423 -9.35 4.48 -61.02
CA PHE A 423 -9.84 5.57 -60.19
C PHE A 423 -9.43 6.95 -60.73
N ASN A 424 -8.26 7.05 -61.37
CA ASN A 424 -7.81 8.25 -62.06
C ASN A 424 -8.65 8.60 -63.31
N GLU A 425 -9.31 7.62 -63.94
CA GLU A 425 -10.21 7.88 -65.08
C GLU A 425 -11.55 8.49 -64.62
N ILE A 426 -12.19 7.91 -63.61
CA ILE A 426 -13.50 8.39 -63.11
C ILE A 426 -13.38 9.81 -62.51
N GLU A 427 -12.20 10.15 -61.96
CA GLU A 427 -11.88 11.48 -61.42
C GLU A 427 -11.82 12.60 -62.48
N GLN A 428 -11.87 12.28 -63.78
CA GLN A 428 -11.96 13.27 -64.86
C GLN A 428 -13.39 13.80 -65.09
N TYR A 429 -14.41 13.01 -64.71
CA TYR A 429 -15.83 13.34 -64.95
C TYR A 429 -16.52 13.94 -63.71
N PHE A 430 -16.05 13.57 -62.52
CA PHE A 430 -16.69 13.95 -61.25
C PHE A 430 -15.70 14.55 -60.26
N LEU A 431 -16.04 15.73 -59.73
CA LEU A 431 -15.43 16.26 -58.53
C LEU A 431 -16.38 16.01 -57.34
N ILE A 432 -15.94 15.23 -56.36
CA ILE A 432 -16.61 15.17 -55.05
C ILE A 432 -15.98 16.23 -54.15
N THR A 433 -16.81 17.08 -53.56
CA THR A 433 -16.43 17.91 -52.41
C THR A 433 -17.15 17.43 -51.16
N TYR A 434 -16.48 17.53 -50.02
CA TYR A 434 -17.04 17.19 -48.71
C TYR A 434 -17.12 18.44 -47.85
N SER A 435 -18.06 18.49 -46.91
CA SER A 435 -17.93 19.37 -45.76
C SER A 435 -16.69 18.96 -44.93
N PRO A 436 -16.09 19.86 -44.12
CA PRO A 436 -14.87 19.54 -43.36
C PRO A 436 -15.01 18.34 -42.39
N ASP A 437 -16.21 18.12 -41.86
CA ASP A 437 -16.60 16.98 -41.01
C ASP A 437 -17.18 15.79 -41.79
N ARG A 438 -17.41 15.98 -43.09
CA ARG A 438 -18.12 15.09 -44.02
C ARG A 438 -19.58 14.81 -43.66
N ILE A 439 -20.25 15.66 -42.87
CA ILE A 439 -21.73 15.63 -42.74
C ILE A 439 -22.38 15.71 -44.11
N GLU A 440 -21.82 16.50 -45.03
CA GLU A 440 -22.33 16.65 -46.39
C GLU A 440 -21.28 16.22 -47.41
N ALA A 441 -21.73 15.57 -48.48
CA ALA A 441 -20.95 15.36 -49.69
C ALA A 441 -21.75 15.89 -50.87
N TRP A 442 -21.09 16.68 -51.70
CA TRP A 442 -21.59 17.15 -52.98
C TRP A 442 -20.84 16.47 -54.11
N ILE A 443 -21.56 16.17 -55.18
CA ILE A 443 -20.99 15.73 -56.45
C ILE A 443 -21.18 16.86 -57.47
N LYS A 444 -20.10 17.21 -58.17
CA LYS A 444 -20.11 18.18 -59.26
C LYS A 444 -19.73 17.45 -60.54
N LEU A 445 -20.64 17.47 -61.52
CA LEU A 445 -20.37 16.93 -62.85
C LEU A 445 -19.46 17.93 -63.59
N LEU A 446 -18.30 17.47 -64.08
CA LEU A 446 -17.33 18.33 -64.78
C LEU A 446 -17.56 18.33 -66.30
N THR A 447 -17.91 17.17 -66.85
CA THR A 447 -18.09 16.91 -68.28
C THR A 447 -19.30 15.98 -68.47
N PRO A 448 -20.01 16.02 -69.62
CA PRO A 448 -21.15 15.14 -69.88
C PRO A 448 -20.71 13.67 -69.89
N LEU A 449 -21.52 12.79 -69.30
CA LEU A 449 -21.13 11.41 -69.06
C LEU A 449 -21.04 10.58 -70.36
N PRO A 450 -19.99 9.74 -70.52
CA PRO A 450 -19.88 8.84 -71.66
C PRO A 450 -20.91 7.71 -71.51
N ARG A 451 -21.47 7.24 -72.64
CA ARG A 451 -22.53 6.20 -72.66
C ARG A 451 -22.11 4.85 -72.07
N SER A 452 -20.82 4.64 -71.82
CA SER A 452 -20.24 3.48 -71.14
C SER A 452 -20.29 3.56 -69.61
N MET A 453 -20.54 4.73 -69.02
CA MET A 453 -20.50 4.91 -67.57
C MET A 453 -21.82 4.45 -66.93
N SER A 454 -21.75 3.34 -66.21
CA SER A 454 -22.87 2.80 -65.44
C SER A 454 -23.00 3.45 -64.06
N LYS A 455 -24.20 3.32 -63.48
CA LYS A 455 -24.49 3.70 -62.08
C LYS A 455 -23.59 2.94 -61.09
N GLU A 456 -23.23 1.71 -61.41
CA GLU A 456 -22.43 0.79 -60.60
C GLU A 456 -20.96 1.24 -60.53
N ASN A 457 -20.42 1.78 -61.62
CA ASN A 457 -19.06 2.34 -61.65
C ASN A 457 -18.96 3.57 -60.74
N ILE A 458 -19.96 4.47 -60.81
CA ILE A 458 -20.07 5.66 -59.96
C ILE A 458 -20.19 5.24 -58.49
N ILE A 459 -21.05 4.26 -58.16
CA ILE A 459 -21.21 3.74 -56.81
C ILE A 459 -19.91 3.10 -56.27
N SER A 460 -19.20 2.33 -57.09
CA SER A 460 -17.94 1.68 -56.70
C SER A 460 -16.83 2.70 -56.41
N TRP A 461 -16.77 3.77 -57.21
CA TRP A 461 -15.87 4.89 -56.96
C TRP A 461 -16.26 5.72 -55.73
N LEU A 462 -17.57 5.93 -55.48
CA LEU A 462 -18.06 6.51 -54.22
C LEU A 462 -17.63 5.68 -52.99
N TYR A 463 -17.66 4.34 -53.09
CA TYR A 463 -17.11 3.45 -52.06
C TYR A 463 -15.58 3.56 -51.92
N HIS A 464 -14.83 3.71 -53.01
CA HIS A 464 -13.39 3.98 -52.94
C HIS A 464 -13.10 5.30 -52.19
N LYS A 465 -13.82 6.37 -52.55
CA LYS A 465 -13.80 7.70 -51.91
C LYS A 465 -14.46 7.73 -50.51
N LYS A 466 -15.06 6.60 -50.08
CA LYS A 466 -15.59 6.25 -48.74
C LYS A 466 -17.02 6.76 -48.40
N ILE A 467 -17.82 7.22 -49.35
CA ILE A 467 -19.23 7.59 -49.13
C ILE A 467 -20.10 6.33 -49.02
N THR A 468 -20.79 6.13 -47.89
CA THR A 468 -21.55 4.90 -47.57
C THR A 468 -22.87 5.12 -46.79
N TYR A 469 -23.19 6.34 -46.37
CA TYR A 469 -24.37 6.70 -45.56
C TYR A 469 -24.99 8.02 -46.02
N GLY A 470 -26.23 8.33 -45.58
CA GLY A 470 -26.87 9.63 -45.79
C GLY A 470 -27.25 9.97 -47.25
N ARG A 471 -27.12 9.03 -48.19
CA ARG A 471 -27.33 9.29 -49.63
C ARG A 471 -28.76 9.76 -49.93
N ILE A 472 -28.88 10.85 -50.67
CA ILE A 472 -30.17 11.42 -51.08
C ILE A 472 -30.68 10.67 -52.32
N PRO A 473 -31.88 10.07 -52.28
CA PRO A 473 -32.42 9.29 -53.39
C PRO A 473 -32.81 10.20 -54.57
N GLY A 474 -32.69 9.69 -55.81
CA GLY A 474 -33.00 10.43 -57.04
C GLY A 474 -31.81 11.19 -57.63
N VAL A 475 -30.84 11.63 -56.82
CA VAL A 475 -29.75 12.49 -57.28
C VAL A 475 -28.86 11.83 -58.35
N ILE A 476 -28.59 10.52 -58.24
CA ILE A 476 -27.82 9.79 -59.26
C ILE A 476 -28.68 9.52 -60.49
N GLU A 477 -29.97 9.25 -60.31
CA GLU A 477 -30.94 9.04 -61.38
C GLU A 477 -31.14 10.30 -62.23
N ASP A 478 -31.23 11.48 -61.62
CA ASP A 478 -31.36 12.76 -62.34
C ASP A 478 -30.07 13.16 -63.07
N ILE A 479 -28.89 12.84 -62.51
CA ILE A 479 -27.60 12.96 -63.22
C ILE A 479 -27.58 12.05 -64.46
N MET A 480 -27.95 10.77 -64.31
CA MET A 480 -27.99 9.81 -65.43
C MET A 480 -29.08 10.14 -66.47
N ALA A 481 -30.14 10.85 -66.07
CA ALA A 481 -31.19 11.34 -66.96
C ALA A 481 -30.83 12.66 -67.68
N ASN A 482 -29.60 13.18 -67.52
CA ASN A 482 -29.14 14.47 -68.06
C ASN A 482 -30.01 15.67 -67.63
N ARG A 483 -30.61 15.62 -66.44
CA ARG A 483 -31.40 16.73 -65.85
C ARG A 483 -30.55 17.73 -65.06
N VAL A 484 -29.23 17.59 -65.16
CA VAL A 484 -28.22 18.27 -64.35
C VAL A 484 -27.15 18.78 -65.29
N GLU A 485 -26.93 20.09 -65.31
CA GLU A 485 -26.01 20.69 -66.28
C GLU A 485 -24.54 20.53 -65.83
N PRO A 486 -23.58 20.28 -66.74
CA PRO A 486 -22.17 20.26 -66.40
C PRO A 486 -21.74 21.57 -65.73
N GLY A 487 -21.04 21.45 -64.60
CA GLY A 487 -20.71 22.56 -63.71
C GLY A 487 -21.66 22.72 -62.52
N GLN A 488 -22.86 22.14 -62.55
CA GLN A 488 -23.78 22.14 -61.40
C GLN A 488 -23.28 21.19 -60.29
N SER A 489 -23.45 21.61 -59.03
CA SER A 489 -23.04 20.86 -57.84
C SER A 489 -24.27 20.44 -57.04
N LEU A 490 -24.43 19.13 -56.79
CA LEU A 490 -25.59 18.57 -56.11
C LEU A 490 -25.19 17.87 -54.81
N LEU A 491 -26.00 18.03 -53.76
CA LEU A 491 -25.83 17.31 -52.49
C LEU A 491 -26.20 15.84 -52.70
N ILE A 492 -25.21 14.94 -52.78
CA ILE A 492 -25.42 13.51 -53.03
C ILE A 492 -25.66 12.74 -51.72
N ALA A 493 -25.18 13.26 -50.58
CA ALA A 493 -25.42 12.68 -49.27
C ALA A 493 -25.37 13.73 -48.15
N ARG A 494 -26.25 13.60 -47.15
CA ARG A 494 -26.24 14.33 -45.87
C ARG A 494 -26.40 13.38 -44.69
N GLY A 495 -25.57 13.57 -43.68
CA GLY A 495 -25.55 12.85 -42.42
C GLY A 495 -26.23 13.60 -41.28
N ASP A 496 -26.21 12.99 -40.09
CA ASP A 496 -26.84 13.53 -38.88
C ASP A 496 -25.91 14.52 -38.16
N GLU A 497 -26.40 15.73 -37.86
CA GLU A 497 -25.65 16.76 -37.10
C GLU A 497 -25.53 16.42 -35.60
N PRO A 498 -24.35 16.61 -34.98
CA PRO A 498 -24.11 16.08 -33.63
C PRO A 498 -24.23 17.16 -32.53
N VAL A 499 -24.96 16.84 -31.45
CA VAL A 499 -25.36 17.82 -30.41
C VAL A 499 -24.32 17.94 -29.28
N PRO A 500 -23.72 19.13 -29.04
CA PRO A 500 -22.61 19.32 -28.09
C PRO A 500 -22.98 19.06 -26.61
N ALA A 501 -21.98 18.58 -25.85
CA ALA A 501 -22.15 18.21 -24.44
C ALA A 501 -22.02 19.42 -23.50
N LYS A 502 -23.05 19.72 -22.70
CA LYS A 502 -23.01 20.81 -21.70
C LYS A 502 -22.37 20.33 -20.40
N THR A 503 -21.34 21.03 -19.94
CA THR A 503 -20.57 20.69 -18.73
C THR A 503 -20.63 21.85 -17.74
N GLY A 504 -20.98 21.57 -16.48
CA GLY A 504 -20.90 22.51 -15.36
C GLY A 504 -20.17 21.88 -14.17
N TYR A 505 -19.72 22.70 -13.22
CA TYR A 505 -19.00 22.25 -12.03
C TYR A 505 -19.53 22.91 -10.76
N LYS A 506 -19.53 22.15 -9.65
CA LYS A 506 -19.65 22.70 -8.29
C LYS A 506 -18.29 22.56 -7.61
N ILE A 507 -17.71 23.68 -7.16
CA ILE A 507 -16.54 23.72 -6.28
C ILE A 507 -17.06 23.63 -4.83
N HIS A 508 -16.34 22.92 -3.96
CA HIS A 508 -16.71 22.74 -2.54
C HIS A 508 -15.68 23.34 -1.56
N PHE A 509 -14.83 24.27 -2.02
CA PHE A 509 -13.86 25.02 -1.22
C PHE A 509 -13.82 26.49 -1.67
N ASP A 510 -13.37 27.39 -0.79
CA ASP A 510 -13.24 28.82 -1.11
C ASP A 510 -12.02 29.09 -2.00
N THR A 511 -12.28 29.49 -3.24
CA THR A 511 -11.23 29.79 -4.22
C THR A 511 -10.51 31.11 -3.96
N ARG A 512 -11.12 32.08 -3.26
CA ARG A 512 -10.54 33.43 -3.08
C ARG A 512 -9.28 33.36 -2.20
N LYS A 513 -9.47 32.86 -0.97
CA LYS A 513 -8.38 32.63 0.00
C LYS A 513 -7.27 31.72 -0.56
N SER A 514 -7.63 30.77 -1.44
CA SER A 514 -6.64 29.88 -2.06
C SER A 514 -5.64 30.60 -2.97
N LEU A 515 -6.05 31.68 -3.66
CA LEU A 515 -5.16 32.42 -4.57
C LEU A 515 -4.23 33.36 -3.80
N GLU A 516 -4.78 34.11 -2.84
CA GLU A 516 -4.04 35.03 -1.96
C GLU A 516 -2.86 34.32 -1.27
N SER A 517 -3.06 33.08 -0.81
CA SER A 517 -2.04 32.26 -0.15
C SER A 517 -0.84 31.83 -1.02
N LEU A 518 -0.94 31.86 -2.36
CA LEU A 518 0.17 31.51 -3.25
C LEU A 518 1.00 32.72 -3.69
N HIS A 519 0.39 33.88 -3.92
CA HIS A 519 1.11 35.06 -4.43
C HIS A 519 2.17 35.57 -3.44
N THR A 520 1.86 35.57 -2.14
CA THR A 520 2.82 35.88 -1.06
C THR A 520 4.07 34.99 -1.11
N SER A 521 3.90 33.69 -1.39
CA SER A 521 5.02 32.73 -1.47
C SER A 521 5.92 32.90 -2.70
N THR A 522 5.48 33.65 -3.71
CA THR A 522 6.18 33.76 -5.01
C THR A 522 6.98 35.04 -5.14
N SER A 523 6.55 36.14 -4.50
CA SER A 523 7.16 37.48 -4.66
C SER A 523 8.55 37.64 -4.02
N LEU A 524 9.04 36.64 -3.27
CA LEU A 524 10.25 36.72 -2.43
C LEU A 524 11.51 36.09 -3.04
N LYS A 525 11.57 35.88 -4.38
CA LYS A 525 12.73 35.22 -5.02
C LYS A 525 13.36 35.90 -6.25
N ASN A 526 12.73 36.92 -6.85
CA ASN A 526 13.22 37.55 -8.08
C ASN A 526 13.32 39.09 -7.95
N THR A 527 14.20 39.60 -7.09
CA THR A 527 14.66 41.00 -7.15
C THR A 527 16.07 41.15 -6.57
N THR A 528 17.07 40.88 -7.40
CA THR A 528 18.41 41.46 -7.28
C THR A 528 18.74 42.18 -8.58
N ALA A 529 19.56 43.23 -8.47
CA ALA A 529 20.04 44.13 -9.53
C ALA A 529 19.12 45.31 -9.96
N LEU A 530 19.65 46.51 -9.68
CA LEU A 530 19.48 47.83 -10.33
C LEU A 530 18.28 48.77 -10.01
N GLN A 531 18.70 49.94 -9.49
CA GLN A 531 18.28 51.32 -9.83
C GLN A 531 17.03 51.97 -9.19
N ASN A 532 17.30 52.57 -8.01
CA ASN A 532 16.96 53.95 -7.62
C ASN A 532 17.23 55.00 -8.75
N PRO A 533 16.73 56.27 -8.69
CA PRO A 533 16.43 57.04 -7.47
C PRO A 533 15.24 58.03 -7.50
N THR A 534 15.11 58.83 -6.42
CA THR A 534 14.49 60.19 -6.31
C THR A 534 12.96 60.35 -6.48
N ALA A 535 12.27 61.23 -5.72
CA ALA A 535 12.64 61.95 -4.49
C ALA A 535 11.42 62.66 -3.83
N MET A 536 11.67 63.11 -2.59
CA MET A 536 11.16 64.33 -1.94
C MET A 536 9.75 64.40 -1.31
N GLN A 537 9.79 64.78 -0.01
CA GLN A 537 8.92 65.74 0.70
C GLN A 537 7.47 65.38 1.05
N GLU A 538 6.86 65.96 2.10
CA GLU A 538 7.32 66.33 3.47
C GLU A 538 6.10 66.88 4.26
N THR A 539 6.30 67.16 5.56
CA THR A 539 5.55 68.15 6.39
C THR A 539 4.07 67.96 6.81
N VAL A 540 3.89 67.97 8.15
CA VAL A 540 2.96 68.86 8.91
C VAL A 540 1.46 68.48 9.01
N SER A 541 1.19 67.52 9.91
CA SER A 541 0.44 67.68 11.19
C SER A 541 -1.02 68.18 11.29
N LEU A 542 -1.76 67.52 12.21
CA LEU A 542 -2.76 68.04 13.17
C LEU A 542 -4.04 68.77 12.65
N GLN A 543 -5.22 68.25 13.03
CA GLN A 543 -6.02 68.87 14.11
C GLN A 543 -7.26 68.05 14.59
N ASN A 544 -7.47 68.06 15.91
CA ASN A 544 -8.75 68.22 16.65
C ASN A 544 -9.96 67.25 16.49
N SER A 545 -10.11 66.40 17.53
CA SER A 545 -11.07 66.56 18.65
C SER A 545 -12.43 65.80 18.73
N SER A 546 -12.81 65.55 19.99
CA SER A 546 -14.17 65.32 20.57
C SER A 546 -14.83 63.93 20.45
N ASN A 547 -15.63 63.46 21.44
CA ASN A 547 -15.57 63.69 22.90
C ASN A 547 -16.29 62.60 23.74
N LEU A 548 -15.67 62.26 24.89
CA LEU A 548 -16.21 61.85 26.20
C LEU A 548 -17.74 61.71 26.44
N GLN A 549 -18.17 60.54 26.97
CA GLN A 549 -18.77 60.31 28.33
C GLN A 549 -19.45 58.92 28.42
N GLY A 550 -19.41 58.15 29.52
CA GLY A 550 -18.58 58.24 30.73
C GLY A 550 -19.11 57.40 31.93
N LEU A 551 -18.20 56.95 32.83
CA LEU A 551 -18.43 56.50 34.24
C LEU A 551 -19.23 55.18 34.44
N ALA A 552 -19.13 54.41 35.54
CA ALA A 552 -18.38 54.42 36.81
C ALA A 552 -18.42 52.99 37.45
N ASN A 553 -17.68 52.56 38.49
CA ASN A 553 -16.46 53.03 39.19
C ASN A 553 -15.89 51.89 40.10
N GLY A 554 -14.57 51.90 40.37
CA GLY A 554 -13.93 51.31 41.56
C GLY A 554 -13.50 49.83 41.52
N GLN A 555 -12.44 49.40 42.24
CA GLN A 555 -11.44 50.19 43.00
C GLN A 555 -10.12 49.42 43.25
N ASP A 556 -9.07 50.19 43.55
CA ASP A 556 -7.89 49.88 44.40
C ASP A 556 -6.72 48.94 43.98
N LEU A 557 -5.62 49.61 43.62
CA LEU A 557 -4.29 49.59 44.27
C LEU A 557 -3.15 48.63 43.86
N ALA A 558 -2.01 49.29 43.55
CA ALA A 558 -0.62 49.01 43.97
C ALA A 558 0.41 48.36 43.00
N ASN A 559 0.97 49.23 42.15
CA ASN A 559 2.42 49.50 42.00
C ASN A 559 3.45 48.40 41.63
N ARG A 560 4.16 48.69 40.52
CA ARG A 560 5.57 48.35 40.20
C ARG A 560 5.86 46.85 39.92
N GLN A 561 6.80 46.49 39.06
CA GLN A 561 7.90 47.26 38.48
C GLN A 561 8.17 46.84 37.01
N GLU A 562 8.54 47.79 36.14
CA GLU A 562 8.85 47.53 34.73
C GLU A 562 10.24 46.91 34.53
N SER A 563 10.39 46.08 33.49
CA SER A 563 11.68 45.72 32.87
C SER A 563 11.51 45.46 31.36
N ALA A 564 11.34 46.55 30.61
CA ALA A 564 11.55 46.64 29.15
C ALA A 564 11.07 45.45 28.28
N SER A 565 9.75 45.30 28.14
CA SER A 565 9.20 44.58 26.98
C SER A 565 9.59 45.30 25.69
N ILE A 566 10.41 44.68 24.85
CA ILE A 566 10.72 45.18 23.51
C ILE A 566 9.39 45.36 22.75
N GLN A 567 9.18 46.56 22.20
CA GLN A 567 8.07 46.86 21.30
C GLN A 567 8.19 46.02 20.03
N ASN A 568 7.66 44.80 20.06
CA ASN A 568 7.46 44.01 18.85
C ASN A 568 6.35 44.70 18.05
N SER A 569 6.71 45.18 16.86
CA SER A 569 5.79 45.59 15.80
C SER A 569 4.69 44.55 15.58
N ASP A 570 3.51 44.98 15.15
CA ASP A 570 2.36 44.13 14.82
C ASP A 570 2.76 42.95 13.93
N ARG A 571 2.97 41.78 14.54
CA ARG A 571 3.30 40.56 13.81
C ARG A 571 2.03 40.10 13.13
N ALA A 572 2.00 40.23 11.80
CA ALA A 572 0.87 39.84 10.99
C ALA A 572 0.45 38.40 11.31
N ALA A 573 -0.77 38.24 11.84
CA ALA A 573 -1.32 36.95 12.20
C ALA A 573 -1.44 36.07 10.95
N GLY A 574 -0.95 34.83 11.06
CA GLY A 574 -0.86 33.91 9.94
C GLY A 574 -2.22 33.32 9.56
N ASN A 575 -2.95 34.01 8.68
CA ASN A 575 -4.21 33.54 8.12
C ASN A 575 -4.09 32.11 7.58
N LEU A 576 -4.78 31.16 8.22
CA LEU A 576 -4.80 29.77 7.79
C LEU A 576 -5.43 29.65 6.39
N PRO A 577 -4.74 29.07 5.39
CA PRO A 577 -5.32 28.83 4.07
C PRO A 577 -6.43 27.78 4.17
N PRO A 578 -7.38 27.73 3.21
CA PRO A 578 -8.45 26.73 3.23
C PRO A 578 -7.84 25.32 3.18
N LEU A 579 -8.06 24.50 4.22
CA LEU A 579 -7.59 23.12 4.29
C LEU A 579 -8.68 22.13 3.87
N VAL A 580 -8.26 21.01 3.28
CA VAL A 580 -9.13 19.89 2.92
C VAL A 580 -8.53 18.58 3.44
N ARG A 581 -9.40 17.65 3.84
CA ARG A 581 -9.03 16.29 4.23
C ARG A 581 -9.06 15.31 3.05
N LYS A 582 -8.24 14.28 3.12
CA LYS A 582 -8.24 13.09 2.28
C LYS A 582 -9.64 12.47 2.22
N GLY A 583 -10.15 12.25 1.02
CA GLY A 583 -11.52 11.79 0.79
C GLY A 583 -12.53 12.92 0.52
N ASN A 584 -12.24 14.17 0.87
CA ASN A 584 -13.17 15.27 0.64
C ASN A 584 -13.36 15.54 -0.87
N PRO A 585 -14.61 15.76 -1.34
CA PRO A 585 -14.88 16.14 -2.71
C PRO A 585 -14.47 17.60 -2.93
N LEU A 586 -13.55 17.84 -3.86
CA LEU A 586 -13.03 19.18 -4.16
C LEU A 586 -13.89 19.88 -5.22
N ILE A 587 -14.15 19.17 -6.31
CA ILE A 587 -15.01 19.64 -7.42
C ILE A 587 -15.84 18.47 -7.95
N THR A 588 -17.15 18.68 -8.07
CA THR A 588 -18.06 17.75 -8.77
C THR A 588 -18.39 18.30 -10.16
N VAL A 589 -17.97 17.61 -11.22
CA VAL A 589 -18.29 17.99 -12.61
C VAL A 589 -19.57 17.28 -13.06
N LYS A 590 -20.63 18.05 -13.33
CA LYS A 590 -21.90 17.56 -13.87
C LYS A 590 -21.89 17.71 -15.39
N ARG A 591 -21.71 16.59 -16.11
CA ARG A 591 -21.80 16.51 -17.57
C ARG A 591 -23.19 16.07 -18.01
N LYS A 592 -23.84 16.84 -18.89
CA LYS A 592 -24.94 16.35 -19.73
C LYS A 592 -24.33 15.85 -21.04
N LYS A 593 -24.43 14.53 -21.29
CA LYS A 593 -23.88 13.90 -22.51
C LYS A 593 -24.46 14.57 -23.77
N GLY A 594 -23.60 14.87 -24.72
CA GLY A 594 -24.01 15.21 -26.09
C GLY A 594 -24.56 13.99 -26.82
N LYS A 595 -25.13 14.20 -28.02
CA LYS A 595 -25.55 13.11 -28.93
C LYS A 595 -24.64 13.11 -30.14
N SER A 596 -24.04 11.97 -30.47
CA SER A 596 -23.26 11.80 -31.69
C SER A 596 -24.14 11.84 -32.93
N GLY A 597 -23.55 12.29 -34.03
CA GLY A 597 -24.11 12.25 -35.38
C GLY A 597 -23.40 11.19 -36.22
N LEU A 598 -23.71 11.14 -37.51
CA LEU A 598 -23.19 10.15 -38.46
C LEU A 598 -22.86 10.86 -39.77
N ASN A 599 -21.61 10.80 -40.23
CA ASN A 599 -21.23 11.43 -41.49
C ASN A 599 -21.58 10.56 -42.70
N VAL A 600 -21.46 11.11 -43.92
CA VAL A 600 -21.75 10.37 -45.17
C VAL A 600 -20.85 9.15 -45.37
N ASN A 601 -19.77 9.01 -44.60
CA ASN A 601 -18.89 7.84 -44.61
C ASN A 601 -19.30 6.76 -43.57
N ARG A 602 -20.45 6.95 -42.90
CA ARG A 602 -20.98 6.13 -41.79
C ARG A 602 -20.11 6.12 -40.52
N CYS A 603 -19.12 7.01 -40.44
CA CYS A 603 -18.36 7.21 -39.22
C CYS A 603 -19.20 8.04 -38.22
N LEU A 604 -19.14 7.66 -36.95
CA LEU A 604 -19.70 8.46 -35.86
C LEU A 604 -18.97 9.80 -35.78
N ILE A 605 -19.72 10.89 -35.96
CA ILE A 605 -19.22 12.23 -35.68
C ILE A 605 -19.39 12.46 -34.19
N ALA A 606 -18.27 12.60 -33.49
CA ALA A 606 -18.30 13.07 -32.12
C ALA A 606 -19.00 14.45 -32.08
N PRO A 607 -19.91 14.70 -31.14
CA PRO A 607 -20.51 16.03 -30.97
C PRO A 607 -19.40 17.04 -30.74
N SER A 608 -19.51 18.17 -31.46
CA SER A 608 -18.40 19.11 -31.63
C SER A 608 -17.78 19.43 -30.29
N LEU A 609 -16.49 19.07 -30.15
CA LEU A 609 -15.74 19.19 -28.91
C LEU A 609 -15.36 20.66 -28.70
N THR A 610 -16.39 21.48 -28.44
CA THR A 610 -16.27 22.79 -27.76
C THR A 610 -15.61 22.51 -26.42
N ALA A 611 -14.27 22.57 -26.42
CA ALA A 611 -13.41 21.80 -25.52
C ALA A 611 -13.88 21.90 -24.07
N PRO A 612 -14.58 20.88 -23.53
CA PRO A 612 -15.52 21.10 -22.42
C PRO A 612 -14.73 21.36 -21.15
N VAL A 613 -14.64 22.65 -20.79
CA VAL A 613 -13.40 23.25 -20.27
C VAL A 613 -12.83 22.46 -19.10
N TYR A 614 -11.82 21.65 -19.42
CA TYR A 614 -11.41 20.56 -18.54
C TYR A 614 -10.69 21.11 -17.31
N ILE A 615 -11.20 20.74 -16.13
CA ILE A 615 -10.41 20.76 -14.91
C ILE A 615 -9.46 19.56 -14.98
N VAL A 616 -8.16 19.85 -14.97
CA VAL A 616 -7.10 18.85 -15.09
C VAL A 616 -6.73 18.37 -13.68
N LYS A 617 -6.54 17.05 -13.49
CA LYS A 617 -6.02 16.56 -12.21
C LYS A 617 -4.57 17.01 -12.02
N GLY A 618 -4.29 17.69 -10.92
CA GLY A 618 -2.95 18.02 -10.46
C GLY A 618 -2.42 16.95 -9.49
N LYS A 619 -1.40 17.31 -8.72
CA LYS A 619 -0.87 16.46 -7.64
C LYS A 619 -1.92 16.26 -6.55
N ASN A 620 -1.94 15.08 -5.96
CA ASN A 620 -2.78 14.67 -4.82
C ASN A 620 -4.30 14.80 -5.01
N VAL A 621 -4.77 14.71 -6.26
CA VAL A 621 -6.21 14.70 -6.59
C VAL A 621 -6.53 13.50 -7.45
N VAL A 622 -7.35 12.58 -6.92
CA VAL A 622 -7.92 11.47 -7.68
C VAL A 622 -9.25 11.90 -8.29
N LYS A 623 -9.52 11.46 -9.50
CA LYS A 623 -10.80 11.67 -10.16
C LYS A 623 -11.57 10.35 -10.17
N ASN A 624 -12.64 10.27 -9.39
CA ASN A 624 -13.47 9.08 -9.29
C ASN A 624 -14.35 8.94 -10.56
N SER A 625 -14.77 7.70 -10.84
CA SER A 625 -15.69 7.25 -11.90
C SER A 625 -16.90 8.16 -12.17
N ARG A 626 -17.41 8.86 -11.14
CA ARG A 626 -18.58 9.76 -11.22
C ARG A 626 -18.23 11.22 -11.55
N ASP A 627 -17.09 11.48 -12.19
CA ASP A 627 -16.58 12.83 -12.53
C ASP A 627 -16.40 13.76 -11.29
N VAL A 628 -16.16 13.17 -10.10
CA VAL A 628 -15.83 13.89 -8.87
C VAL A 628 -14.32 13.87 -8.64
N PHE A 629 -13.74 15.04 -8.41
CA PHE A 629 -12.35 15.21 -7.98
C PHE A 629 -12.30 15.17 -6.44
N ILE A 630 -11.41 14.36 -5.90
CA ILE A 630 -11.30 14.03 -4.47
C ILE A 630 -9.83 14.17 -4.04
N ALA A 631 -9.60 14.74 -2.86
CA ALA A 631 -8.27 14.84 -2.26
C ALA A 631 -7.72 13.45 -1.87
N THR A 632 -6.45 13.14 -2.22
CA THR A 632 -5.81 11.86 -1.84
C THR A 632 -4.94 11.96 -0.58
N CYS A 633 -4.67 13.18 -0.12
CA CYS A 633 -4.02 13.52 1.15
C CYS A 633 -4.63 14.83 1.65
N ASP A 634 -4.22 15.25 2.84
CA ASP A 634 -4.63 16.53 3.41
C ASP A 634 -3.78 17.67 2.83
N GLY A 635 -4.24 18.92 2.97
CA GLY A 635 -3.50 20.12 2.57
C GLY A 635 -4.38 21.21 1.96
N ILE A 636 -3.78 22.11 1.17
CA ILE A 636 -4.47 23.25 0.53
C ILE A 636 -4.98 22.85 -0.86
N PRO A 637 -6.27 23.01 -1.20
CA PRO A 637 -6.76 22.85 -2.56
C PRO A 637 -6.41 24.08 -3.39
N HIS A 638 -5.66 23.88 -4.47
CA HIS A 638 -5.29 24.93 -5.41
C HIS A 638 -5.85 24.61 -6.81
N LEU A 639 -6.59 25.56 -7.37
CA LEU A 639 -7.03 25.55 -8.77
C LEU A 639 -6.30 26.66 -9.52
N SER A 640 -5.35 26.28 -10.38
CA SER A 640 -4.58 27.27 -11.16
C SER A 640 -5.42 27.92 -12.26
N GLU A 641 -4.95 29.04 -12.80
CA GLU A 641 -5.53 29.71 -13.99
C GLU A 641 -5.68 28.75 -15.18
N LYS A 642 -4.70 27.83 -15.33
CA LYS A 642 -4.69 26.74 -16.32
C LYS A 642 -5.64 25.58 -15.95
N ARG A 643 -6.52 25.79 -14.96
CA ARG A 643 -7.54 24.87 -14.43
C ARG A 643 -6.99 23.53 -13.96
N VAL A 644 -5.74 23.50 -13.49
CA VAL A 644 -5.16 22.32 -12.83
C VAL A 644 -5.56 22.35 -11.36
N LEU A 645 -6.30 21.34 -10.91
CA LEU A 645 -6.75 21.18 -9.53
C LEU A 645 -5.81 20.22 -8.79
N SER A 646 -5.02 20.74 -7.87
CA SER A 646 -4.10 19.98 -6.99
C SER A 646 -4.43 20.20 -5.52
N VAL A 647 -4.04 19.25 -4.66
CA VAL A 647 -3.87 19.50 -3.23
C VAL A 647 -2.39 19.63 -2.94
N ILE A 648 -1.98 20.77 -2.39
CA ILE A 648 -0.60 21.04 -1.97
C ILE A 648 -0.47 20.51 -0.54
N PRO A 649 0.33 19.45 -0.30
CA PRO A 649 0.41 18.80 1.01
C PRO A 649 1.42 19.50 1.93
N ARG A 650 1.87 20.71 1.56
CA ARG A 650 2.74 21.57 2.36
C ARG A 650 2.01 22.89 2.59
N VAL A 651 1.60 23.12 3.83
CA VAL A 651 0.90 24.32 4.28
C VAL A 651 1.96 25.33 4.71
N ASN A 652 2.27 26.30 3.84
CA ASN A 652 3.16 27.41 4.18
C ASN A 652 2.35 28.51 4.87
N ILE A 653 2.70 28.86 6.10
CA ILE A 653 2.01 29.88 6.90
C ILE A 653 3.01 31.00 7.18
N GLN A 654 2.66 32.23 6.79
CA GLN A 654 3.46 33.43 7.04
C GLN A 654 3.05 34.01 8.40
N GLY A 655 4.00 34.32 9.28
CA GLY A 655 3.70 34.86 10.61
C GLY A 655 3.36 33.81 11.69
N ASP A 656 2.95 34.31 12.85
CA ASP A 656 2.58 33.53 14.05
C ASP A 656 1.14 33.00 13.92
N LEU A 657 0.85 31.79 14.42
CA LEU A 657 -0.50 31.19 14.40
C LEU A 657 -1.31 31.57 15.64
N THR A 658 -2.64 31.70 15.53
CA THR A 658 -3.48 32.16 16.64
C THR A 658 -4.25 31.01 17.32
N PRO A 659 -4.53 31.06 18.63
CA PRO A 659 -5.28 29.98 19.31
C PRO A 659 -6.65 29.64 18.70
N LYS A 660 -7.24 30.55 17.92
CA LYS A 660 -8.52 30.34 17.21
C LYS A 660 -8.44 29.35 16.04
N ASP A 661 -7.24 29.04 15.58
CA ASP A 661 -6.99 28.16 14.41
C ASP A 661 -6.94 26.66 14.80
N PHE A 662 -7.10 26.32 16.09
CA PHE A 662 -6.81 24.99 16.67
C PHE A 662 -8.05 24.26 17.21
N PRO A 663 -8.03 22.91 17.31
CA PRO A 663 -6.94 21.99 17.01
C PRO A 663 -6.75 21.71 15.50
N LEU A 664 -5.49 21.68 15.05
CA LEU A 664 -5.12 21.42 13.65
C LEU A 664 -4.79 19.94 13.44
N VAL A 665 -5.79 19.14 13.03
CA VAL A 665 -5.62 17.70 12.76
C VAL A 665 -5.70 17.41 11.25
N PHE A 666 -4.53 17.33 10.60
CA PHE A 666 -4.37 17.14 9.15
C PHE A 666 -3.07 16.41 8.75
N ASP A 667 -3.14 15.30 8.01
CA ASP A 667 -2.00 14.48 7.53
C ASP A 667 -1.22 15.15 6.37
N CYS A 668 -0.63 16.31 6.65
CA CYS A 668 0.17 17.11 5.73
C CYS A 668 1.38 17.76 6.41
N ASP A 669 2.29 18.33 5.62
CA ASP A 669 3.48 19.03 6.12
C ASP A 669 3.13 20.50 6.41
N PHE A 670 3.49 21.03 7.57
CA PHE A 670 3.34 22.45 7.89
C PHE A 670 4.71 23.15 7.86
N LYS A 671 4.80 24.32 7.23
CA LYS A 671 5.92 25.26 7.36
C LYS A 671 5.39 26.59 7.90
N VAL A 672 5.49 26.78 9.20
CA VAL A 672 5.15 28.03 9.89
C VAL A 672 6.40 28.91 9.92
N GLN A 673 6.34 30.15 9.45
CA GLN A 673 7.50 31.07 9.51
C GLN A 673 7.59 31.83 10.83
N GLY A 674 6.51 31.92 11.60
CA GLY A 674 6.51 32.45 12.95
C GLY A 674 6.53 31.34 14.01
N SER A 675 5.66 31.53 14.99
CA SER A 675 5.62 30.86 16.28
C SER A 675 4.29 30.13 16.45
N LEU A 676 4.34 28.96 17.09
CA LEU A 676 3.17 28.28 17.64
C LEU A 676 3.06 28.63 19.14
N PRO A 677 1.97 29.26 19.61
CA PRO A 677 1.80 29.59 21.04
C PRO A 677 1.44 28.37 21.93
N GLU A 678 1.51 28.58 23.25
CA GLU A 678 1.35 27.56 24.29
C GLU A 678 0.00 26.81 24.26
N GLU A 679 -1.05 27.45 23.73
CA GLU A 679 -2.41 26.91 23.62
C GLU A 679 -2.63 26.03 22.37
N THR A 680 -1.61 25.80 21.54
CA THR A 680 -1.76 25.07 20.26
C THR A 680 -1.79 23.56 20.44
N ASP A 681 -2.59 22.88 19.60
CA ASP A 681 -2.52 21.42 19.39
C ASP A 681 -2.55 21.11 17.89
N ILE A 682 -1.39 20.74 17.36
CA ILE A 682 -1.19 20.40 15.95
C ILE A 682 -0.81 18.92 15.80
N ASN A 683 -1.62 18.19 15.03
CA ASN A 683 -1.38 16.80 14.66
C ASN A 683 -1.23 16.71 13.14
N CYS A 684 0.00 16.47 12.69
CA CYS A 684 0.37 16.56 11.28
C CYS A 684 1.39 15.50 10.82
N ARG A 685 1.80 15.55 9.55
CA ARG A 685 2.86 14.67 9.04
C ARG A 685 4.24 15.15 9.45
N SER A 686 4.63 16.30 8.94
CA SER A 686 5.87 16.97 9.34
C SER A 686 5.62 18.42 9.73
N LEU A 687 6.40 18.94 10.67
CA LEU A 687 6.33 20.33 11.12
C LEU A 687 7.70 21.01 10.98
N GLU A 688 7.72 22.15 10.32
CA GLU A 688 8.86 23.08 10.25
C GLU A 688 8.37 24.42 10.80
N THR A 689 8.92 24.88 11.92
CA THR A 689 8.53 26.14 12.57
C THR A 689 9.75 26.90 13.10
N CYS A 690 9.65 28.22 13.28
CA CYS A 690 10.73 28.98 13.91
C CYS A 690 10.71 28.78 15.43
N ASN A 691 9.55 28.99 16.06
CA ASN A 691 9.34 28.74 17.49
C ASN A 691 8.19 27.74 17.72
N LEU A 692 8.27 26.96 18.80
CA LEU A 692 7.25 26.00 19.21
C LEU A 692 6.99 26.05 20.71
N ALA A 693 5.80 26.51 21.09
CA ALA A 693 5.17 26.23 22.36
C ALA A 693 3.88 25.42 22.12
N GLY A 694 3.34 24.77 23.15
CA GLY A 694 2.14 23.94 23.01
C GLY A 694 2.43 22.54 22.45
N LYS A 695 1.37 21.87 21.96
CA LYS A 695 1.38 20.44 21.64
C LYS A 695 1.58 20.20 20.14
N ALA A 696 2.57 19.36 19.79
CA ALA A 696 2.87 18.99 18.42
C ALA A 696 3.04 17.47 18.27
N THR A 697 2.12 16.84 17.54
CA THR A 697 2.15 15.42 17.15
C THR A 697 2.52 15.31 15.68
N CYS A 698 3.59 14.57 15.35
CA CYS A 698 4.09 14.39 13.98
C CYS A 698 4.20 12.90 13.62
N SER A 699 3.62 12.48 12.49
CA SER A 699 3.79 11.11 11.96
C SER A 699 5.18 10.88 11.33
N GLU A 700 5.84 11.95 10.89
CA GLU A 700 7.20 11.98 10.34
C GLU A 700 8.09 12.99 11.09
N THR A 701 8.58 14.05 10.44
CA THR A 701 9.71 14.85 10.93
C THR A 701 9.30 16.17 11.56
N LEU A 702 10.03 16.61 12.59
CA LEU A 702 9.80 17.89 13.24
C LEU A 702 11.11 18.69 13.30
N THR A 703 11.05 19.95 12.86
CA THR A 703 12.17 20.90 12.83
C THR A 703 11.74 22.21 13.48
N VAL A 704 12.38 22.60 14.59
CA VAL A 704 12.20 23.91 15.23
C VAL A 704 13.50 24.69 15.13
N ALA A 705 13.49 25.79 14.38
CA ALA A 705 14.71 26.48 13.99
C ALA A 705 15.37 27.28 15.13
N ASN A 706 14.58 27.81 16.07
CA ASN A 706 15.06 28.67 17.16
C ASN A 706 14.80 28.05 18.53
N GLU A 707 13.54 28.08 19.01
CA GLU A 707 13.20 27.77 20.40
C GLU A 707 11.96 26.90 20.54
N THR A 708 12.07 25.86 21.36
CA THR A 708 10.98 24.97 21.79
C THR A 708 10.73 25.20 23.27
N ALA A 709 9.74 26.01 23.62
CA ALA A 709 9.50 26.46 24.99
C ALA A 709 8.12 26.00 25.50
N LYS A 710 8.08 25.30 26.64
CA LYS A 710 6.87 24.71 27.22
C LYS A 710 6.05 23.82 26.24
N ALA A 711 6.73 23.09 25.36
CA ALA A 711 6.08 22.27 24.35
C ALA A 711 5.89 20.80 24.79
N GLU A 712 4.82 20.16 24.32
CA GLU A 712 4.64 18.71 24.36
C GLU A 712 4.76 18.15 22.93
N VAL A 713 5.93 17.58 22.61
CA VAL A 713 6.28 17.16 21.26
C VAL A 713 6.36 15.64 21.18
N THR A 714 5.62 15.04 20.25
CA THR A 714 5.69 13.61 19.92
C THR A 714 5.87 13.40 18.42
N ALA A 715 7.01 12.89 17.98
CA ALA A 715 7.27 12.58 16.56
C ALA A 715 7.61 11.10 16.34
N SER A 716 7.06 10.51 15.27
CA SER A 716 7.42 9.14 14.85
C SER A 716 8.59 9.08 13.85
N GLY A 717 9.07 10.22 13.36
CA GLY A 717 10.31 10.38 12.59
C GLY A 717 11.41 11.07 13.40
N ASN A 718 12.32 11.75 12.68
CA ASN A 718 13.45 12.47 13.27
C ASN A 718 13.01 13.83 13.79
N ILE A 719 13.58 14.24 14.93
CA ILE A 719 13.38 15.57 15.53
C ILE A 719 14.68 16.38 15.41
N THR A 720 14.59 17.63 14.95
CA THR A 720 15.70 18.59 14.90
C THR A 720 15.29 19.87 15.64
N LEU A 721 16.01 20.25 16.69
CA LEU A 721 15.74 21.45 17.50
C LEU A 721 17.02 22.27 17.63
N SER A 722 16.88 23.56 17.95
CA SER A 722 17.99 24.40 18.40
C SER A 722 17.97 24.53 19.93
N SER A 723 17.11 25.37 20.52
CA SER A 723 16.92 25.44 21.98
C SER A 723 15.61 24.78 22.47
N VAL A 724 15.62 24.31 23.72
CA VAL A 724 14.55 23.56 24.40
C VAL A 724 14.43 24.01 25.87
N GLU A 725 13.33 24.67 26.25
CA GLU A 725 13.06 25.07 27.64
C GLU A 725 11.72 24.49 28.13
N ARG A 726 11.68 23.94 29.36
CA ARG A 726 10.49 23.42 30.06
C ARG A 726 9.60 22.49 29.22
N SER A 727 10.19 21.75 28.28
CA SER A 727 9.46 20.98 27.26
C SER A 727 9.61 19.47 27.44
N ILE A 728 8.60 18.73 26.98
CA ILE A 728 8.59 17.26 26.93
C ILE A 728 8.66 16.85 25.46
N ILE A 729 9.79 16.27 25.06
CA ILE A 729 10.09 15.89 23.67
C ILE A 729 10.23 14.37 23.56
N THR A 730 9.49 13.75 22.66
CA THR A 730 9.39 12.28 22.50
C THR A 730 9.55 11.89 21.03
N GLY A 731 10.65 11.22 20.68
CA GLY A 731 10.96 10.82 19.29
C GLY A 731 11.15 9.31 19.11
N LYS A 732 10.44 8.68 18.17
CA LYS A 732 10.67 7.24 17.85
C LYS A 732 11.92 6.98 16.99
N LYS A 733 12.60 8.03 16.55
CA LYS A 733 13.90 8.00 15.86
C LYS A 733 14.82 9.05 16.47
N GLY A 734 15.99 9.25 15.86
CA GLY A 734 17.00 10.16 16.38
C GLY A 734 16.51 11.60 16.60
N VAL A 735 17.01 12.19 17.69
CA VAL A 735 16.80 13.60 18.05
C VAL A 735 18.14 14.32 17.89
N THR A 736 18.18 15.39 17.12
CA THR A 736 19.36 16.24 16.95
C THR A 736 19.10 17.62 17.51
N ILE A 737 19.91 18.05 18.47
CA ILE A 737 19.88 19.40 19.03
C ILE A 737 21.20 20.08 18.66
N GLN A 738 21.13 21.08 17.79
CA GLN A 738 22.30 21.72 17.18
C GLN A 738 22.03 23.19 16.88
N LEU A 739 23.07 24.02 16.93
CA LEU A 739 22.95 25.44 16.63
C LEU A 739 22.64 25.65 15.13
N PRO A 740 21.82 26.65 14.74
CA PRO A 740 21.71 27.07 13.35
C PRO A 740 23.08 27.41 12.76
N LYS A 741 23.29 27.12 11.47
CA LYS A 741 24.59 27.33 10.81
C LYS A 741 25.01 28.80 10.73
N ASP A 742 24.06 29.70 10.89
CA ASP A 742 24.18 31.14 10.67
C ASP A 742 24.24 31.93 12.00
N SER A 743 24.19 31.23 13.14
CA SER A 743 24.41 31.80 14.49
C SER A 743 25.90 32.02 14.78
N ASP A 744 26.19 32.89 15.74
CA ASP A 744 27.57 33.14 16.18
C ASP A 744 28.15 31.89 16.88
N PRO A 745 29.39 31.45 16.56
CA PRO A 745 30.00 30.25 17.15
C PRO A 745 30.32 30.36 18.65
N THR A 746 30.05 31.50 19.29
CA THR A 746 30.08 31.70 20.74
C THR A 746 28.72 31.49 21.42
N GLU A 747 27.62 31.43 20.66
CA GLU A 747 26.30 31.11 21.20
C GLU A 747 26.16 29.61 21.51
N PHE A 748 25.45 29.30 22.60
CA PHE A 748 25.11 27.93 22.99
C PHE A 748 23.59 27.77 22.99
N ASN A 749 23.11 26.68 22.39
CA ASN A 749 21.72 26.25 22.54
C ASN A 749 21.39 26.02 24.01
N ARG A 750 20.15 26.28 24.42
CA ARG A 750 19.70 26.12 25.81
C ARG A 750 18.87 24.84 25.93
N ILE A 751 19.17 24.00 26.92
CA ILE A 751 18.38 22.81 27.26
C ILE A 751 18.08 22.86 28.76
N TYR A 752 16.96 23.49 29.12
CA TYR A 752 16.62 23.85 30.50
C TYR A 752 15.30 23.22 30.95
N ASP A 753 15.25 22.70 32.18
CA ASP A 753 14.06 22.12 32.84
C ASP A 753 13.25 21.12 31.96
N SER A 754 13.90 20.44 31.02
CA SER A 754 13.24 19.70 29.93
C SER A 754 13.44 18.19 30.01
N VAL A 755 12.52 17.43 29.41
CA VAL A 755 12.60 15.97 29.28
C VAL A 755 12.63 15.62 27.79
N VAL A 756 13.78 15.22 27.28
CA VAL A 756 13.93 14.77 25.87
C VAL A 756 14.18 13.27 25.86
N SER A 757 13.40 12.52 25.11
CA SER A 757 13.46 11.06 25.07
C SER A 757 13.39 10.52 23.64
N CYS A 758 14.22 9.54 23.27
CA CYS A 758 14.09 8.85 21.99
C CYS A 758 14.48 7.37 21.96
N ASP A 759 13.89 6.63 21.01
CA ASP A 759 14.12 5.19 20.79
C ASP A 759 15.35 4.84 19.95
N ASP A 760 16.22 5.81 19.64
CA ASP A 760 17.37 5.62 18.76
C ASP A 760 18.60 6.44 19.23
N ILE A 761 19.18 7.29 18.36
CA ILE A 761 20.39 8.08 18.65
C ILE A 761 20.01 9.54 18.93
N MET A 762 20.36 10.04 20.11
CA MET A 762 20.32 11.46 20.43
C MET A 762 21.68 12.11 20.19
N LYS A 763 21.70 13.26 19.53
CA LYS A 763 22.91 14.05 19.25
C LYS A 763 22.70 15.47 19.75
N ILE A 764 23.60 15.95 20.60
CA ILE A 764 23.56 17.31 21.14
C ILE A 764 24.94 17.94 20.89
N SER A 765 24.95 19.08 20.22
CA SER A 765 26.19 19.80 19.90
C SER A 765 26.08 21.29 20.16
N ASP A 766 27.13 21.88 20.74
CA ASP A 766 27.26 23.32 20.94
C ASP A 766 26.06 23.87 21.77
N ALA A 767 25.86 23.29 22.96
CA ALA A 767 24.68 23.48 23.82
C ALA A 767 25.03 23.54 25.31
N LYS A 768 24.19 24.18 26.12
CA LYS A 768 24.24 24.24 27.58
C LYS A 768 23.00 23.58 28.19
N ILE A 769 23.21 22.60 29.06
CA ILE A 769 22.15 21.77 29.66
C ILE A 769 22.07 22.06 31.16
N VAL A 770 20.87 22.31 31.70
CA VAL A 770 20.64 22.48 33.15
C VAL A 770 19.32 21.82 33.55
N SER A 771 19.28 21.16 34.72
CA SER A 771 18.08 20.57 35.32
C SER A 771 17.26 19.61 34.42
N SER A 772 17.86 19.08 33.35
CA SER A 772 17.15 18.38 32.28
C SER A 772 17.40 16.87 32.30
N VAL A 773 16.42 16.10 31.82
CA VAL A 773 16.48 14.64 31.72
C VAL A 773 16.52 14.22 30.26
N LEU A 774 17.61 13.61 29.84
CA LEU A 774 17.87 13.24 28.45
C LEU A 774 17.97 11.72 28.33
N ARG A 775 17.17 11.13 27.44
CA ARG A 775 16.98 9.68 27.33
C ARG A 775 17.16 9.22 25.88
N ALA A 776 18.03 8.24 25.63
CA ALA A 776 18.23 7.66 24.30
C ALA A 776 18.38 6.15 24.38
N ARG A 777 17.61 5.37 23.63
CA ARG A 777 17.69 3.90 23.69
C ARG A 777 19.06 3.38 23.26
N ASN A 778 19.57 3.82 22.12
CA ASN A 778 20.77 3.24 21.53
C ASN A 778 22.02 4.03 21.94
N ARG A 779 22.03 5.35 21.71
CA ARG A 779 23.22 6.19 21.97
C ARG A 779 22.87 7.64 22.23
N LEU A 780 23.54 8.25 23.22
CA LEU A 780 23.54 9.69 23.44
C LEU A 780 24.94 10.25 23.13
N ILE A 781 25.04 11.18 22.18
CA ILE A 781 26.28 11.83 21.79
C ILE A 781 26.24 13.30 22.20
N LEU A 782 27.18 13.71 23.07
CA LEU A 782 27.39 15.08 23.50
C LEU A 782 28.71 15.60 22.92
N LYS A 783 28.68 16.76 22.26
CA LYS A 783 29.84 17.35 21.57
C LYS A 783 29.94 18.84 21.87
N LYS A 784 31.01 19.30 22.54
CA LYS A 784 31.13 20.70 23.03
C LYS A 784 29.92 21.14 23.87
N VAL A 785 29.48 20.29 24.77
CA VAL A 785 28.31 20.57 25.62
C VAL A 785 28.77 21.07 27.00
N LEU A 786 28.09 22.09 27.52
CA LEU A 786 28.27 22.60 28.87
C LEU A 786 27.15 22.04 29.75
N VAL A 787 27.43 20.97 30.50
CA VAL A 787 26.46 20.39 31.43
C VAL A 787 26.53 21.12 32.76
N GLY A 788 25.39 21.55 33.28
CA GLY A 788 25.23 22.13 34.60
C GLY A 788 24.53 21.18 35.58
N ASN A 789 24.23 21.72 36.76
CA ASN A 789 23.72 20.93 37.88
C ASN A 789 22.38 20.23 37.58
N ASN A 790 22.14 19.14 38.31
CA ASN A 790 20.89 18.36 38.30
C ASN A 790 20.51 17.70 36.96
N CYS A 791 21.42 17.60 36.00
CA CYS A 791 21.19 16.86 34.76
C CYS A 791 21.16 15.34 35.00
N LYS A 792 20.26 14.64 34.30
CA LYS A 792 20.17 13.18 34.30
C LYS A 792 20.23 12.63 32.87
N PHE A 793 21.22 11.80 32.60
CA PHE A 793 21.38 11.07 31.35
C PHE A 793 20.90 9.63 31.53
N ILE A 794 20.08 9.13 30.61
CA ILE A 794 19.56 7.76 30.61
C ILE A 794 19.83 7.14 29.24
N VAL A 795 20.51 6.00 29.17
CA VAL A 795 20.77 5.30 27.90
C VAL A 795 20.41 3.82 28.00
N GLY A 796 19.82 3.23 26.96
CA GLY A 796 19.37 1.83 26.99
C GLY A 796 17.91 1.60 27.39
N ASP A 797 17.20 2.64 27.84
CA ASP A 797 15.76 2.61 28.11
C ASP A 797 14.97 3.04 26.85
N SER A 798 14.10 2.17 26.33
CA SER A 798 13.12 2.52 25.29
C SER A 798 11.94 3.34 25.85
N LEU A 799 11.15 3.97 24.98
CA LEU A 799 9.94 4.70 25.37
C LEU A 799 8.90 3.80 26.05
N GLU A 800 8.74 2.55 25.63
CA GLU A 800 7.86 1.58 26.31
C GLU A 800 8.43 1.20 27.69
N THR A 801 9.74 0.99 27.77
CA THR A 801 10.44 0.68 29.03
C THR A 801 10.30 1.82 30.04
N ILE A 802 10.38 3.07 29.58
CA ILE A 802 10.10 4.28 30.37
C ILE A 802 8.67 4.27 30.90
N ALA A 803 7.68 4.01 30.04
CA ALA A 803 6.27 3.97 30.45
C ALA A 803 5.99 2.84 31.48
N LEU A 804 6.69 1.71 31.36
CA LEU A 804 6.63 0.63 32.35
C LEU A 804 7.32 1.00 33.68
N LYS A 805 8.47 1.67 33.66
CA LYS A 805 9.14 2.17 34.88
C LYS A 805 8.27 3.20 35.62
N THR A 806 7.64 4.14 34.92
CA THR A 806 6.74 5.11 35.55
C THR A 806 5.46 4.46 36.11
N LYS A 807 4.98 3.36 35.53
CA LYS A 807 3.94 2.52 36.17
C LYS A 807 4.42 1.88 37.47
N ILE A 808 5.65 1.36 37.53
CA ILE A 808 6.24 0.84 38.77
C ILE A 808 6.33 1.93 39.83
N GLU A 809 6.80 3.13 39.50
CA GLU A 809 6.89 4.27 40.42
C GLU A 809 5.50 4.66 40.99
N ALA A 810 4.46 4.65 40.15
CA ALA A 810 3.08 4.89 40.58
C ALA A 810 2.54 3.77 41.50
N ILE A 811 2.82 2.50 41.19
CA ILE A 811 2.48 1.34 42.03
C ILE A 811 3.19 1.42 43.38
N GLU A 812 4.49 1.74 43.44
CA GLU A 812 5.22 1.93 44.70
C GLU A 812 4.66 3.07 45.55
N SER A 813 4.25 4.19 44.93
CA SER A 813 3.58 5.28 45.64
C SER A 813 2.25 4.83 46.27
N SER A 814 1.57 3.88 45.63
CA SER A 814 0.30 3.31 46.10
C SER A 814 0.51 2.30 47.23
N ILE A 815 1.55 1.46 47.14
CA ILE A 815 1.97 0.55 48.22
C ILE A 815 2.34 1.36 49.47
N LYS A 816 3.14 2.43 49.34
CA LYS A 816 3.50 3.32 50.48
C LYS A 816 2.27 3.93 51.16
N LYS A 817 1.24 4.33 50.38
CA LYS A 817 -0.04 4.83 50.91
C LYS A 817 -0.85 3.74 51.64
N ILE A 818 -0.78 2.49 51.18
CA ILE A 818 -1.43 1.34 51.83
C ILE A 818 -0.72 0.98 53.14
N ASP A 819 0.61 0.95 53.16
CA ASP A 819 1.39 0.68 54.38
C ASP A 819 1.13 1.73 55.48
N HIS A 820 1.04 3.01 55.11
CA HIS A 820 0.66 4.07 56.06
C HIS A 820 -0.75 3.86 56.65
N LYS A 821 -1.74 3.45 55.83
CA LYS A 821 -3.09 3.11 56.32
C LYS A 821 -3.08 1.89 57.25
N ILE A 822 -2.27 0.87 56.95
CA ILE A 822 -2.10 -0.30 57.81
C ILE A 822 -1.50 0.11 59.15
N SER A 823 -0.48 0.99 59.15
CA SER A 823 0.10 1.53 60.39
C SER A 823 -0.93 2.26 61.25
N LEU A 824 -1.75 3.14 60.65
CA LEU A 824 -2.78 3.89 61.37
C LEU A 824 -3.86 2.97 61.97
N LEU A 825 -4.31 1.95 61.24
CA LEU A 825 -5.27 0.97 61.75
C LEU A 825 -4.68 0.09 62.87
N GLN A 826 -3.38 -0.20 62.82
CA GLN A 826 -2.68 -0.91 63.89
C GLN A 826 -2.53 -0.03 65.14
N GLU A 827 -2.18 1.24 64.97
CA GLU A 827 -2.07 2.24 66.05
C GLU A 827 -3.40 2.43 66.77
N GLN A 828 -4.49 2.70 66.03
CA GLN A 828 -5.85 2.73 66.57
C GLN A 828 -6.22 1.44 67.34
N SER A 829 -5.77 0.28 66.87
CA SER A 829 -6.01 -0.99 67.56
C SER A 829 -5.22 -1.11 68.86
N ARG A 830 -3.99 -0.59 68.94
CA ARG A 830 -3.19 -0.51 70.18
C ARG A 830 -3.83 0.44 71.20
N ASP A 831 -4.32 1.61 70.75
CA ASP A 831 -4.99 2.59 71.60
C ASP A 831 -6.28 2.02 72.23
N LEU A 832 -7.02 1.20 71.49
CA LEU A 832 -8.17 0.48 72.00
C LEU A 832 -7.75 -0.54 73.08
N PHE A 833 -6.69 -1.33 72.85
CA PHE A 833 -6.17 -2.24 73.88
C PHE A 833 -5.66 -1.49 75.13
N ALA A 834 -5.02 -0.33 74.98
CA ALA A 834 -4.59 0.49 76.12
C ALA A 834 -5.77 1.00 76.97
N LYS A 835 -6.91 1.33 76.33
CA LYS A 835 -8.17 1.68 77.00
C LYS A 835 -8.87 0.49 77.67
N ILE A 836 -8.49 -0.74 77.32
CA ILE A 836 -9.00 -2.01 77.90
C ILE A 836 -8.14 -2.47 79.09
N GLU A 837 -7.09 -1.76 79.49
CA GLU A 837 -6.32 -2.14 80.68
C GLU A 837 -7.12 -1.94 81.98
N LYS A 838 -7.29 -3.01 82.78
CA LYS A 838 -8.06 -3.02 84.04
C LYS A 838 -7.44 -2.23 85.21
N LYS A 839 -6.73 -1.12 84.94
CA LYS A 839 -6.01 -0.31 85.93
C LYS A 839 -6.93 0.17 87.06
N ASP A 840 -8.10 0.71 86.75
CA ASP A 840 -9.12 1.11 87.73
C ASP A 840 -9.60 -0.04 88.62
N ILE A 841 -9.93 -1.19 88.02
CA ILE A 841 -10.46 -2.36 88.73
C ILE A 841 -9.38 -2.95 89.64
N ALA A 842 -8.13 -2.97 89.19
CA ALA A 842 -6.98 -3.39 89.98
C ALA A 842 -6.70 -2.43 91.16
N ALA A 843 -6.81 -1.11 90.96
CA ALA A 843 -6.62 -0.11 92.01
C ALA A 843 -7.72 -0.17 93.09
N ILE A 844 -8.99 -0.34 92.69
CA ILE A 844 -10.10 -0.55 93.64
C ILE A 844 -9.91 -1.87 94.41
N GLU A 845 -9.42 -2.92 93.77
CA GLU A 845 -9.14 -4.19 94.43
C GLU A 845 -7.93 -4.14 95.39
N GLU A 846 -6.88 -3.39 95.05
CA GLU A 846 -5.78 -3.02 95.95
C GLU A 846 -6.31 -2.32 97.20
N GLU A 847 -7.15 -1.29 97.05
CA GLU A 847 -7.71 -0.54 98.19
C GLU A 847 -8.64 -1.40 99.05
N ILE A 848 -9.48 -2.25 98.44
CA ILE A 848 -10.28 -3.24 99.17
C ILE A 848 -9.38 -4.21 99.96
N LYS A 849 -8.26 -4.69 99.38
CA LYS A 849 -7.28 -5.54 100.08
C LYS A 849 -6.62 -4.82 101.25
N ARG A 850 -6.24 -3.54 101.08
CA ARG A 850 -5.62 -2.70 102.12
C ARG A 850 -6.54 -2.51 103.31
N ILE A 851 -7.76 -2.01 103.10
CA ILE A 851 -8.75 -1.79 104.18
C ILE A 851 -9.11 -3.12 104.86
N THR A 852 -9.23 -4.21 104.10
CA THR A 852 -9.57 -5.53 104.65
C THR A 852 -8.53 -6.09 105.63
N LYS A 853 -7.27 -5.64 105.56
CA LYS A 853 -6.13 -6.14 106.35
C LYS A 853 -6.01 -5.53 107.75
N ASN A 854 -6.63 -4.38 108.00
CA ASN A 854 -6.59 -3.69 109.29
C ASN A 854 -7.77 -4.11 110.19
N GLN A 855 -7.70 -3.81 111.50
CA GLN A 855 -8.82 -4.05 112.42
C GLN A 855 -9.99 -3.13 112.04
N LYS A 856 -11.17 -3.72 111.81
CA LYS A 856 -12.27 -3.06 111.10
C LYS A 856 -13.16 -2.29 112.06
N THR A 857 -13.19 -0.97 111.90
CA THR A 857 -14.31 -0.17 112.40
C THR A 857 -15.55 -0.42 111.54
N LYS A 858 -16.73 0.01 111.99
CA LYS A 858 -17.95 -0.07 111.18
C LYS A 858 -17.81 0.70 109.86
N ALA A 859 -17.17 1.88 109.89
CA ALA A 859 -16.95 2.72 108.73
C ALA A 859 -16.07 2.04 107.66
N ASP A 860 -15.12 1.18 108.05
CA ASP A 860 -14.31 0.41 107.10
C ASP A 860 -15.15 -0.63 106.33
N ILE A 861 -16.15 -1.23 106.99
CA ILE A 861 -17.07 -2.17 106.35
C ILE A 861 -17.96 -1.44 105.34
N ASP A 862 -18.50 -0.28 105.72
CA ASP A 862 -19.32 0.55 104.83
C ASP A 862 -18.50 1.11 103.64
N LYS A 863 -17.24 1.49 103.85
CA LYS A 863 -16.30 1.85 102.77
C LYS A 863 -16.01 0.66 101.84
N ILE A 864 -15.84 -0.56 102.37
CA ILE A 864 -15.65 -1.78 101.57
C ILE A 864 -16.89 -2.13 100.75
N THR A 865 -18.12 -1.95 101.27
CA THR A 865 -19.34 -2.23 100.48
C THR A 865 -19.53 -1.21 99.36
N ALA A 866 -19.24 0.07 99.61
CA ALA A 866 -19.23 1.10 98.57
C ALA A 866 -18.21 0.79 97.46
N LEU A 867 -16.95 0.51 97.80
CA LEU A 867 -15.90 0.14 96.83
C LEU A 867 -16.24 -1.14 96.05
N ARG A 868 -16.92 -2.11 96.66
CA ARG A 868 -17.41 -3.32 95.96
C ARG A 868 -18.56 -3.03 95.00
N LEU A 869 -19.40 -2.03 95.29
CA LEU A 869 -20.45 -1.58 94.39
C LEU A 869 -19.85 -0.80 93.21
N GLU A 870 -18.90 0.11 93.47
CA GLU A 870 -18.15 0.83 92.42
C GLU A 870 -17.40 -0.17 91.52
N LYS A 871 -16.70 -1.15 92.10
CA LYS A 871 -16.03 -2.21 91.34
C LYS A 871 -17.00 -2.91 90.38
N ARG A 872 -18.18 -3.32 90.86
CA ARG A 872 -19.22 -3.96 90.02
C ARG A 872 -19.80 -3.04 88.95
N GLN A 873 -19.91 -1.74 89.20
CA GLN A 873 -20.35 -0.76 88.20
C GLN A 873 -19.30 -0.57 87.11
N LYS A 874 -18.02 -0.40 87.48
CA LYS A 874 -16.91 -0.33 86.53
C LYS A 874 -16.71 -1.65 85.77
N GLU A 875 -16.89 -2.80 86.41
CA GLU A 875 -16.87 -4.12 85.74
C GLU A 875 -17.95 -4.22 84.65
N LYS A 876 -19.20 -3.80 84.92
CA LYS A 876 -20.26 -3.78 83.90
C LYS A 876 -20.03 -2.78 82.78
N GLN A 877 -19.53 -1.58 83.09
CA GLN A 877 -19.13 -0.60 82.07
C GLN A 877 -18.00 -1.14 81.20
N TYR A 878 -17.04 -1.82 81.82
CA TYR A 878 -15.91 -2.45 81.15
C TYR A 878 -16.32 -3.63 80.26
N GLU A 879 -17.29 -4.46 80.70
CA GLU A 879 -17.90 -5.50 79.87
C GLU A 879 -18.61 -4.93 78.64
N ALA A 880 -19.44 -3.88 78.80
CA ALA A 880 -20.09 -3.20 77.68
C ALA A 880 -19.06 -2.58 76.69
N ASN A 881 -17.99 -1.97 77.22
CA ASN A 881 -16.91 -1.41 76.41
C ASN A 881 -16.10 -2.51 75.68
N ILE A 882 -15.95 -3.71 76.25
CA ILE A 882 -15.29 -4.85 75.56
C ILE A 882 -16.06 -5.21 74.29
N ASP A 883 -17.39 -5.27 74.33
CA ASP A 883 -18.17 -5.64 73.14
C ASP A 883 -18.08 -4.56 72.05
N GLU A 884 -18.13 -3.27 72.41
CA GLU A 884 -17.91 -2.18 71.45
C GLU A 884 -16.50 -2.21 70.84
N TYR A 885 -15.46 -2.27 71.69
CA TYR A 885 -14.08 -2.29 71.23
C TYR A 885 -13.71 -3.59 70.49
N GLY A 886 -14.32 -4.72 70.83
CA GLY A 886 -14.18 -5.99 70.11
C GLY A 886 -14.75 -5.89 68.69
N ASN A 887 -15.90 -5.24 68.51
CA ASN A 887 -16.46 -4.94 67.20
C ASN A 887 -15.53 -4.01 66.39
N ILE A 888 -15.02 -2.93 66.99
CA ILE A 888 -14.09 -2.01 66.30
C ILE A 888 -12.76 -2.71 65.97
N PHE A 889 -12.23 -3.57 66.86
CA PHE A 889 -11.03 -4.37 66.59
C PHE A 889 -11.25 -5.35 65.44
N MET A 890 -12.40 -6.01 65.36
CA MET A 890 -12.73 -6.90 64.23
C MET A 890 -12.91 -6.13 62.92
N GLN A 891 -13.48 -4.91 62.95
CA GLN A 891 -13.51 -4.01 61.79
C GLN A 891 -12.09 -3.57 61.37
N ASN A 892 -11.20 -3.25 62.30
CA ASN A 892 -9.82 -2.88 61.97
C ASN A 892 -9.01 -4.08 61.45
N SER A 893 -9.18 -5.26 62.05
CA SER A 893 -8.56 -6.51 61.61
C SER A 893 -8.98 -6.90 60.18
N THR A 894 -10.27 -6.78 59.85
CA THR A 894 -10.78 -7.02 58.49
C THR A 894 -10.31 -5.95 57.50
N ARG A 895 -10.28 -4.66 57.88
CA ARG A 895 -9.70 -3.57 57.07
C ARG A 895 -8.20 -3.77 56.80
N ILE A 896 -7.41 -4.18 57.80
CA ILE A 896 -5.98 -4.48 57.66
C ILE A 896 -5.78 -5.64 56.67
N LYS A 897 -6.52 -6.75 56.82
CA LYS A 897 -6.46 -7.89 55.89
C LYS A 897 -6.83 -7.47 54.46
N LEU A 898 -7.84 -6.63 54.28
CA LEU A 898 -8.23 -6.09 52.96
C LEU A 898 -7.11 -5.23 52.35
N GLN A 899 -6.47 -4.36 53.13
CA GLN A 899 -5.33 -3.55 52.68
C GLN A 899 -4.09 -4.40 52.36
N GLN A 900 -3.78 -5.43 53.17
CA GLN A 900 -2.71 -6.39 52.88
C GLN A 900 -2.95 -7.15 51.58
N ASN A 901 -4.19 -7.60 51.33
CA ASN A 901 -4.59 -8.23 50.07
C ASN A 901 -4.54 -7.28 48.86
N GLN A 902 -4.72 -5.97 49.07
CA GLN A 902 -4.54 -4.97 48.02
C GLN A 902 -3.05 -4.73 47.72
N LYS A 903 -2.20 -4.68 48.75
CA LYS A 903 -0.74 -4.57 48.61
C LYS A 903 -0.14 -5.76 47.86
N SER A 904 -0.49 -7.00 48.22
CA SER A 904 0.07 -8.19 47.56
C SER A 904 -0.30 -8.30 46.07
N LYS A 905 -1.48 -7.80 45.67
CA LYS A 905 -1.86 -7.66 44.25
C LYS A 905 -0.94 -6.69 43.52
N LEU A 906 -0.73 -5.48 44.07
CA LEU A 906 0.16 -4.46 43.50
C LEU A 906 1.63 -4.91 43.43
N GLU A 907 2.10 -5.65 44.43
CA GLU A 907 3.45 -6.24 44.42
C GLU A 907 3.63 -7.30 43.31
N ASN A 908 2.59 -8.07 43.01
CA ASN A 908 2.61 -9.06 41.94
C ASN A 908 2.49 -8.40 40.56
N GLU A 909 1.70 -7.33 40.42
CA GLU A 909 1.65 -6.50 39.21
C GLU A 909 3.01 -5.85 38.92
N LYS A 910 3.66 -5.25 39.93
CA LYS A 910 5.03 -4.73 39.83
C LYS A 910 6.00 -5.79 39.30
N LYS A 911 6.01 -6.99 39.92
CA LYS A 911 6.89 -8.10 39.50
C LYS A 911 6.66 -8.57 38.06
N GLU A 912 5.44 -8.44 37.53
CA GLU A 912 5.16 -8.78 36.13
C GLU A 912 5.68 -7.70 35.17
N ILE A 913 5.54 -6.43 35.54
CA ILE A 913 6.12 -5.30 34.77
C ILE A 913 7.66 -5.36 34.78
N GLU A 914 8.29 -5.75 35.90
CA GLU A 914 9.73 -5.97 35.98
C GLU A 914 10.22 -7.07 35.03
N LYS A 915 9.46 -8.17 34.86
CA LYS A 915 9.75 -9.21 33.85
C LYS A 915 9.64 -8.68 32.42
N GLN A 916 8.66 -7.83 32.14
CA GLN A 916 8.48 -7.23 30.80
C GLN A 916 9.66 -6.31 30.45
N ILE A 917 10.09 -5.45 31.38
CA ILE A 917 11.30 -4.63 31.23
C ILE A 917 12.54 -5.51 30.96
N LEU A 918 12.72 -6.57 31.77
CA LEU A 918 13.82 -7.52 31.58
C LEU A 918 13.73 -8.31 30.25
N HIS A 919 12.53 -8.46 29.67
CA HIS A 919 12.36 -9.05 28.35
C HIS A 919 12.80 -8.08 27.24
N PHE A 920 12.41 -6.80 27.31
CA PHE A 920 12.88 -5.78 26.36
C PHE A 920 14.40 -5.69 26.33
N TYR A 921 15.06 -5.57 27.49
CA TYR A 921 16.53 -5.54 27.57
C TYR A 921 17.22 -6.79 27.02
N LYS A 922 16.58 -7.96 27.08
CA LYS A 922 17.11 -9.22 26.50
C LYS A 922 16.84 -9.34 24.99
N SER A 923 15.86 -8.61 24.47
CA SER A 923 15.57 -8.55 23.03
C SER A 923 16.53 -7.62 22.28
N GLU A 924 17.07 -6.61 22.97
CA GLU A 924 18.00 -5.64 22.41
C GLU A 924 19.41 -6.24 22.27
N HIS A 925 20.07 -5.94 21.16
CA HIS A 925 21.43 -6.43 20.85
C HIS A 925 22.46 -5.29 20.80
N GLU A 926 22.02 -4.05 20.88
CA GLU A 926 22.90 -2.88 20.92
C GLU A 926 23.29 -2.56 22.38
N THR A 927 24.60 -2.35 22.57
CA THR A 927 25.20 -1.89 23.82
C THR A 927 24.96 -0.38 23.95
N PRO A 928 24.23 0.08 24.99
CA PRO A 928 23.92 1.49 25.14
C PRO A 928 25.19 2.28 25.44
N GLU A 929 25.36 3.42 24.77
CA GLU A 929 26.58 4.23 24.86
C GLU A 929 26.27 5.72 25.09
N LEU A 930 26.97 6.32 26.05
CA LEU A 930 26.99 7.77 26.28
C LEU A 930 28.37 8.31 25.89
N ASP A 931 28.44 9.04 24.79
CA ASP A 931 29.66 9.49 24.11
C ASP A 931 29.88 10.99 24.35
N VAL A 932 30.86 11.35 25.18
CA VAL A 932 30.95 12.66 25.86
C VAL A 932 32.21 13.43 25.41
N ARG A 933 32.25 13.79 24.12
CA ARG A 933 33.44 14.37 23.49
C ARG A 933 33.54 15.87 23.76
N ARG A 934 34.68 16.31 24.30
CA ARG A 934 34.96 17.73 24.62
C ARG A 934 33.81 18.38 25.39
N THR A 935 33.31 17.67 26.37
CA THR A 935 32.08 17.97 27.12
C THR A 935 32.37 17.63 28.57
N MET A 936 32.22 18.61 29.46
CA MET A 936 32.36 18.40 30.89
C MET A 936 31.00 17.95 31.46
N LEU A 937 31.01 16.84 32.20
CA LEU A 937 29.94 16.47 33.12
C LEU A 937 30.36 16.88 34.53
N PRO A 938 29.63 17.79 35.20
CA PRO A 938 29.96 18.17 36.57
C PRO A 938 29.59 17.06 37.55
N SER A 939 30.26 17.06 38.69
CA SER A 939 29.90 16.35 39.91
C SER A 939 28.42 16.55 40.26
N GLY A 940 27.81 15.51 40.83
CA GLY A 940 26.37 15.43 41.10
C GLY A 940 25.49 15.04 39.91
N THR A 941 26.00 15.03 38.67
CA THR A 941 25.33 14.50 37.47
C THR A 941 24.95 13.04 37.64
N VAL A 942 23.77 12.63 37.17
CA VAL A 942 23.30 11.23 37.23
C VAL A 942 23.39 10.58 35.85
N ILE A 943 24.06 9.45 35.77
CA ILE A 943 24.10 8.57 34.58
C ILE A 943 23.35 7.29 34.91
N GLN A 944 22.43 6.87 34.05
CA GLN A 944 21.64 5.65 34.22
C GLN A 944 21.68 4.83 32.93
N PHE A 945 21.93 3.53 33.07
CA PHE A 945 21.80 2.54 32.00
C PHE A 945 20.64 1.56 32.29
N ARG A 946 20.62 0.36 31.68
CA ARG A 946 19.48 -0.57 31.81
C ARG A 946 19.40 -1.15 33.22
N TYR A 947 20.54 -1.45 33.82
CA TYR A 947 20.69 -2.14 35.09
C TYR A 947 21.37 -1.31 36.18
N ASN A 948 22.30 -0.43 35.83
CA ASN A 948 23.06 0.39 36.79
C ASN A 948 22.71 1.90 36.72
N ARG A 949 22.90 2.61 37.83
CA ARG A 949 22.71 4.06 37.97
C ARG A 949 23.81 4.63 38.86
N GLU A 950 24.66 5.45 38.27
CA GLU A 950 25.75 6.15 38.95
C GLU A 950 25.40 7.64 39.15
N ARG A 951 25.96 8.25 40.19
CA ARG A 951 26.02 9.71 40.33
C ARG A 951 27.50 10.08 40.37
N LEU A 952 27.94 10.95 39.46
CA LEU A 952 29.35 11.34 39.39
C LEU A 952 29.75 12.09 40.66
N GLU A 953 30.79 11.62 41.35
CA GLU A 953 31.34 12.28 42.53
C GLU A 953 32.29 13.43 42.14
N ASN A 954 32.95 13.30 41.00
CA ASN A 954 33.94 14.24 40.46
C ASN A 954 33.60 14.61 39.01
N ASP A 955 34.02 15.80 38.59
CA ASP A 955 33.83 16.29 37.22
C ASP A 955 34.57 15.39 36.21
N CYS A 956 33.95 15.11 35.07
CA CYS A 956 34.47 14.18 34.04
C CYS A 956 34.36 14.79 32.63
N GLU A 957 35.45 14.80 31.86
CA GLU A 957 35.45 15.23 30.45
C GLU A 957 36.14 14.19 29.55
N GLY A 958 35.61 14.00 28.33
CA GLY A 958 36.30 13.24 27.28
C GLY A 958 36.22 11.72 27.44
N PHE A 959 35.09 11.23 27.96
CA PHE A 959 34.84 9.80 28.19
C PHE A 959 33.70 9.27 27.31
N ILE A 960 33.76 7.98 27.02
CA ILE A 960 32.64 7.16 26.56
C ILE A 960 32.22 6.29 27.75
N PHE A 961 30.96 6.36 28.14
CA PHE A 961 30.39 5.51 29.18
C PHE A 961 29.60 4.37 28.54
N ARG A 962 29.80 3.15 29.03
CA ARG A 962 29.11 1.92 28.58
C ARG A 962 28.72 1.05 29.77
N GLU A 963 27.59 0.38 29.65
CA GLU A 963 27.17 -0.65 30.62
C GLU A 963 27.70 -2.02 30.19
N GLU A 964 28.67 -2.55 30.95
CA GLU A 964 29.30 -3.85 30.68
C GLU A 964 29.16 -4.78 31.89
N LEU A 965 29.09 -6.10 31.63
CA LEU A 965 29.06 -7.11 32.69
C LEU A 965 30.48 -7.34 33.22
N ASN A 966 30.74 -6.99 34.47
CA ASN A 966 32.01 -7.29 35.11
C ASN A 966 32.14 -8.82 35.32
N PRO A 967 33.19 -9.47 34.81
CA PRO A 967 33.31 -10.93 34.83
C PRO A 967 33.57 -11.51 36.23
N GLU A 968 34.09 -10.72 37.17
CA GLU A 968 34.48 -11.17 38.51
C GLU A 968 33.28 -11.25 39.46
N ASN A 969 32.49 -10.17 39.55
CA ASN A 969 31.32 -10.10 40.42
C ASN A 969 29.99 -10.43 39.73
N ARG A 970 29.97 -10.53 38.39
CA ARG A 970 28.77 -10.75 37.55
C ARG A 970 27.68 -9.69 37.68
N LEU A 971 28.05 -8.47 38.05
CA LEU A 971 27.17 -7.30 38.06
C LEU A 971 27.44 -6.43 36.82
N TYR A 972 26.42 -5.67 36.41
CA TYR A 972 26.58 -4.67 35.36
C TYR A 972 27.18 -3.40 35.95
N GLU A 973 28.28 -2.92 35.36
CA GLU A 973 29.03 -1.75 35.80
C GLU A 973 29.15 -0.73 34.66
N ILE A 974 29.21 0.56 35.03
CA ILE A 974 29.40 1.64 34.07
C ILE A 974 30.91 1.82 33.87
N ARG A 975 31.44 1.30 32.77
CA ARG A 975 32.82 1.51 32.35
C ARG A 975 32.98 2.90 31.72
N ARG A 976 34.16 3.47 31.90
CA ARG A 976 34.53 4.83 31.45
C ARG A 976 35.77 4.75 30.56
N ASP A 977 35.56 4.59 29.26
CA ASP A 977 36.64 4.58 28.26
C ASP A 977 37.05 6.03 27.95
N ARG A 978 38.34 6.35 27.94
CA ARG A 978 38.81 7.70 27.55
C ARG A 978 38.89 7.82 26.03
N TRP A 979 38.47 8.97 25.48
CA TRP A 979 38.51 9.27 24.04
C TRP A 979 39.89 9.74 23.55
#